data_AF-A0A0X1T0Z7-F1
#
_entry.id   AF-A0A0X1T0Z7-F1
#
_cell.length_a   1.000
_cell.length_b   1.000
_cell.length_c   1.000
_cell.angle_alpha   90.00
_cell.angle_beta   90.00
_cell.angle_gamma   90.00
#
_symmetry.space_group_name_H-M   'P 1'
#
loop_
_entity.id
_entity.type
_entity.pdbx_description
1 polymer ?
#
loop_
_entity_poly.entity_id
_entity_poly.type
_entity_poly.pdbx_seq_one_letter_code
_entity_poly.pdbx_strand_id
1 'polypeptide(L)'
;MTISSIASAVANRLPSGRPLSAYARPAPKGLPPPDSDGFRVAQQRRFVNLDDGQIVMVRYDESAAAYRVQAREEHLPSGPALYRVEGSDIWRESGIAGALRQYQLPARSSATEGGHPEQITSHHPLLQYRSRLLNDAESYFKDHKMPDRPPVPKLHPEANERVLIETLYRHSEGLIIGENHAASGARLFLVTNMATLAEHGVRTLYVERLRTDVEQVHLDTLHNTGILSSSLDSYLRILDGDYAHAAPGACSYYNLISTARAQGIRVQALDCAASYSHGVPHDGMFNRATALSYHAHRLIEADRSSGRQGRWLALVNIHHATGYAPKTTPGLNRLQGVVGLEAEDVMSGPAMRAIPVPPLNADDPMRLVRSDLKLSVKVPWREALEIPLQYRNALQVRIRSPEEIVRRTHFGIDERATDEMIIDDFLRREERLNGTSERFFRRHYASRHANPRALQSPADSSESRVLESLYEGHDGLVLGTEPGSITARKLLLDNMQTLATLKVEKLYVQNLLTDLDQPFIDDFYATGIMPKAFETTLAAEDSRQALGLTNEYSLQRLLISAREHGIKVQALDMAASYRKQQQKHNVPTFNYIAHTIIDNDQQHHGAHKWLALVLDVHAGNVRGVPGIAQLQGVSSLRTVAIGPQTSPKLDRDPGYVGRFYDRNEYVRTDLVLEVNTDSAPGQRVAQDPRSCLDWREVESSFLVERQGDKFILVQKSYRLDEEHYVETPIEVHDGKYSLPQGVTLLNGVQYHSLADLVWGLKGAGYVQAAEIPGVIPIPTTPRLDTHPQLNRPGMFLFDETANGPVLINRSRDRSLTVTPIRRNPAGKLYINHARWGYDETRLFDSQDNLNRDLIQYVSLTPYSASFDF
;
A
#
# COMPACT_ATOMS: atom_id res chain seq x y z
N MET A 1 37.46 12.14 42.86
CA MET A 1 37.21 11.07 43.85
C MET A 1 35.75 10.71 43.82
N THR A 2 35.50 9.46 43.50
CA THR A 2 34.24 8.77 43.30
C THR A 2 33.59 8.43 44.64
N ILE A 3 32.29 8.68 44.78
CA ILE A 3 31.42 7.85 45.62
C ILE A 3 30.26 7.40 44.73
N SER A 4 30.39 6.15 44.27
CA SER A 4 29.34 5.35 43.68
C SER A 4 28.29 5.06 44.75
N SER A 5 27.03 5.34 44.46
CA SER A 5 25.93 5.06 45.38
C SER A 5 24.73 4.50 44.61
N ILE A 6 24.74 3.16 44.57
CA ILE A 6 23.58 2.28 44.75
C ILE A 6 22.69 2.10 43.52
N ALA A 7 23.04 1.02 42.81
CA ALA A 7 22.15 0.13 42.11
C ALA A 7 20.80 -0.02 42.84
N SER A 8 19.74 0.48 42.21
CA SER A 8 18.38 0.04 42.50
C SER A 8 18.31 -1.47 42.29
N ALA A 9 17.68 -2.16 43.25
CA ALA A 9 17.61 -3.61 43.35
C ALA A 9 17.15 -4.27 42.04
N VAL A 10 18.09 -4.87 41.32
CA VAL A 10 17.76 -5.92 40.35
C VAL A 10 17.21 -7.08 41.18
N ALA A 11 15.89 -7.28 41.13
CA ALA A 11 15.27 -8.46 41.72
C ALA A 11 16.00 -9.70 41.19
N ASN A 12 16.64 -10.48 42.07
CA ASN A 12 17.22 -11.77 41.73
C ASN A 12 16.10 -12.63 41.12
N ARG A 13 16.08 -12.74 39.79
CA ARG A 13 15.16 -13.58 39.04
C ARG A 13 16.02 -14.59 38.29
N LEU A 14 15.82 -15.87 38.56
CA LEU A 14 16.48 -16.92 37.78
C LEU A 14 15.87 -16.94 36.37
N PRO A 15 16.58 -17.51 35.38
CA PRO A 15 16.05 -17.66 34.02
C PRO A 15 14.70 -18.38 34.05
N SER A 16 13.69 -17.82 33.37
CA SER A 16 12.38 -18.45 33.18
C SER A 16 12.51 -19.72 32.34
N GLY A 17 11.56 -20.64 32.47
CA GLY A 17 11.52 -21.89 31.68
C GLY A 17 12.19 -23.09 32.35
N ARG A 18 12.74 -22.94 33.56
CA ARG A 18 13.17 -24.09 34.36
C ARG A 18 12.00 -25.07 34.58
N PRO A 19 12.23 -26.40 34.49
CA PRO A 19 11.18 -27.37 34.74
C PRO A 19 10.77 -27.35 36.21
N LEU A 20 9.55 -27.81 36.50
CA LEU A 20 9.02 -27.94 37.88
C LEU A 20 10.00 -28.69 38.79
N SER A 21 10.64 -29.75 38.27
CA SER A 21 11.64 -30.57 38.97
C SER A 21 12.87 -29.78 39.45
N ALA A 22 13.22 -28.65 38.83
CA ALA A 22 14.33 -27.82 39.28
C ALA A 22 14.02 -27.03 40.56
N TYR A 23 12.74 -26.93 40.93
CA TYR A 23 12.27 -26.26 42.14
C TYR A 23 11.82 -27.25 43.21
N ALA A 24 11.42 -28.45 42.79
CA ALA A 24 10.87 -29.48 43.64
C ALA A 24 11.91 -30.01 44.62
N ARG A 25 11.51 -30.16 45.90
CA ARG A 25 12.36 -30.63 46.98
C ARG A 25 11.55 -31.52 47.93
N PRO A 26 12.18 -32.47 48.63
CA PRO A 26 11.50 -33.21 49.70
C PRO A 26 10.96 -32.25 50.78
N ALA A 27 9.79 -32.58 51.35
CA ALA A 27 9.20 -31.78 52.42
C ALA A 27 10.14 -31.70 53.65
N PRO A 28 10.52 -30.49 54.11
CA PRO A 28 11.34 -30.33 55.30
C PRO A 28 10.66 -30.93 56.54
N LYS A 29 11.44 -31.54 57.43
CA LYS A 29 10.93 -31.97 58.75
C LYS A 29 10.37 -30.74 59.50
N GLY A 30 9.10 -30.82 59.90
CA GLY A 30 8.40 -29.74 60.60
C GLY A 30 7.57 -28.79 59.72
N LEU A 31 7.41 -29.07 58.42
CA LEU A 31 6.47 -28.32 57.58
C LEU A 31 5.01 -28.68 57.93
N PRO A 32 4.12 -27.70 58.17
CA PRO A 32 2.72 -27.96 58.52
C PRO A 32 1.96 -28.76 57.44
N PRO A 33 0.88 -29.49 57.80
CA PRO A 33 -0.04 -30.08 56.83
C PRO A 33 -0.67 -29.01 55.94
N PRO A 34 -1.13 -29.38 54.72
CA PRO A 34 -1.79 -28.45 53.82
C PRO A 34 -3.15 -28.00 54.39
N ASP A 35 -3.52 -26.75 54.15
CA ASP A 35 -4.82 -26.19 54.50
C ASP A 35 -5.94 -26.64 53.53
N SER A 36 -7.16 -26.11 53.72
CA SER A 36 -8.32 -26.41 52.87
C SER A 36 -8.13 -26.04 51.40
N ASP A 37 -7.22 -25.11 51.12
CA ASP A 37 -6.86 -24.65 49.78
C ASP A 37 -5.64 -25.41 49.22
N GLY A 38 -5.11 -26.38 49.96
CA GLY A 38 -3.98 -27.21 49.57
C GLY A 38 -2.61 -26.53 49.77
N PHE A 39 -2.54 -25.42 50.50
CA PHE A 39 -1.28 -24.74 50.80
C PHE A 39 -0.69 -25.19 52.13
N ARG A 40 0.62 -25.40 52.16
CA ARG A 40 1.41 -25.47 53.39
C ARG A 40 2.05 -24.11 53.63
N VAL A 41 1.75 -23.47 54.75
CA VAL A 41 2.28 -22.14 55.07
C VAL A 41 3.33 -22.24 56.18
N ALA A 42 4.56 -21.80 55.88
CA ALA A 42 5.63 -21.71 56.87
C ALA A 42 6.50 -20.49 56.61
N GLN A 43 6.86 -19.74 57.66
CA GLN A 43 7.70 -18.53 57.55
C GLN A 43 7.20 -17.52 56.50
N GLN A 44 5.88 -17.27 56.47
CA GLN A 44 5.20 -16.40 55.49
C GLN A 44 5.35 -16.83 54.01
N ARG A 45 5.73 -18.08 53.76
CA ARG A 45 5.86 -18.66 52.42
C ARG A 45 4.84 -19.76 52.23
N ARG A 46 4.31 -19.85 51.00
CA ARG A 46 3.35 -20.88 50.60
C ARG A 46 4.08 -21.98 49.84
N PHE A 47 3.80 -23.22 50.21
CA PHE A 47 4.27 -24.41 49.53
C PHE A 47 3.08 -25.27 49.12
N VAL A 48 3.24 -26.05 48.06
CA VAL A 48 2.21 -26.98 47.58
C VAL A 48 2.82 -28.36 47.34
N ASN A 49 2.00 -29.41 47.47
CA ASN A 49 2.43 -30.79 47.22
C ASN A 49 2.36 -31.11 45.73
N LEU A 50 3.35 -31.84 45.24
CA LEU A 50 3.37 -32.42 43.90
C LEU A 50 2.94 -33.89 43.94
N ASP A 51 2.67 -34.45 42.77
CA ASP A 51 2.25 -35.84 42.56
C ASP A 51 3.32 -36.87 42.92
N ASP A 52 4.60 -36.50 42.84
CA ASP A 52 5.74 -37.32 43.24
C ASP A 52 6.07 -37.25 44.75
N GLY A 53 5.23 -36.56 45.54
CA GLY A 53 5.42 -36.37 46.97
C GLY A 53 6.45 -35.29 47.35
N GLN A 54 7.04 -34.59 46.38
CA GLN A 54 7.85 -33.41 46.63
C GLN A 54 6.98 -32.17 46.88
N ILE A 55 7.62 -31.09 47.32
CA ILE A 55 6.97 -29.78 47.49
C ILE A 55 7.71 -28.71 46.70
N VAL A 56 6.98 -27.67 46.34
CA VAL A 56 7.51 -26.45 45.74
C VAL A 56 6.98 -25.22 46.42
N MET A 57 7.80 -24.17 46.47
CA MET A 57 7.36 -22.86 46.95
C MET A 57 6.62 -22.14 45.82
N VAL A 58 5.46 -21.55 46.15
CA VAL A 58 4.62 -20.85 45.18
C VAL A 58 4.28 -19.44 45.65
N ARG A 59 4.07 -18.55 44.68
CA ARG A 59 3.55 -17.21 44.88
C ARG A 59 2.50 -16.92 43.82
N TYR A 60 1.43 -16.22 44.22
CA TYR A 60 0.43 -15.79 43.25
C TYR A 60 1.05 -14.72 42.34
N ASP A 61 0.96 -14.93 41.04
CA ASP A 61 1.41 -14.00 40.02
C ASP A 61 0.16 -13.37 39.40
N GLU A 62 -0.11 -12.11 39.73
CA GLU A 62 -1.28 -11.37 39.24
C GLU A 62 -1.32 -11.29 37.71
N SER A 63 -0.14 -11.24 37.06
CA SER A 63 -0.05 -11.20 35.60
C SER A 63 -0.43 -12.53 34.93
N ALA A 64 -0.22 -13.64 35.64
CA ALA A 64 -0.59 -14.98 35.19
C ALA A 64 -1.96 -15.42 35.71
N ALA A 65 -2.58 -14.63 36.61
CA ALA A 65 -3.76 -15.00 37.38
C ALA A 65 -3.67 -16.40 38.04
N ALA A 66 -2.45 -16.82 38.39
CA ALA A 66 -2.17 -18.19 38.83
C ALA A 66 -1.06 -18.23 39.87
N TYR A 67 -1.03 -19.32 40.65
CA TYR A 67 0.10 -19.60 41.53
C TYR A 67 1.26 -20.11 40.71
N ARG A 68 2.40 -19.42 40.78
CA ARG A 68 3.63 -19.82 40.08
C ARG A 68 4.70 -20.26 41.05
N VAL A 69 5.50 -21.21 40.60
CA VAL A 69 6.64 -21.71 41.36
C VAL A 69 7.70 -20.63 41.47
N GLN A 70 8.29 -20.53 42.66
CA GLN A 70 9.29 -19.55 43.02
C GLN A 70 10.46 -20.28 43.68
N ALA A 71 11.70 -20.00 43.29
CA ALA A 71 12.86 -20.46 44.04
C ALA A 71 13.04 -19.63 45.32
N ARG A 72 13.70 -20.22 46.32
CA ARG A 72 13.81 -19.63 47.67
C ARG A 72 14.50 -18.25 47.65
N GLU A 73 15.39 -18.06 46.70
CA GLU A 73 16.26 -16.90 46.52
C GLU A 73 15.59 -15.79 45.68
N GLU A 74 14.44 -16.06 45.08
CA GLU A 74 13.76 -15.14 44.16
C GLU A 74 12.77 -14.23 44.85
N HIS A 75 12.64 -13.00 44.36
CA HIS A 75 11.59 -12.07 44.80
C HIS A 75 10.29 -12.18 43.99
N LEU A 76 10.38 -12.57 42.72
CA LEU A 76 9.23 -12.80 41.84
C LEU A 76 9.29 -14.24 41.32
N PRO A 77 8.14 -14.93 41.19
CA PRO A 77 8.14 -16.30 40.68
C PRO A 77 8.66 -16.33 39.23
N SER A 78 9.50 -17.31 38.93
CA SER A 78 10.04 -17.58 37.58
C SER A 78 9.66 -18.97 37.04
N GLY A 79 9.13 -19.85 37.90
CA GLY A 79 8.76 -21.21 37.56
C GLY A 79 7.36 -21.36 36.94
N PRO A 80 6.95 -22.62 36.64
CA PRO A 80 5.65 -22.94 36.06
C PRO A 80 4.47 -22.39 36.87
N ALA A 81 3.34 -22.13 36.19
CA ALA A 81 2.06 -22.01 36.85
C ALA A 81 1.57 -23.39 37.30
N LEU A 82 1.02 -23.46 38.51
CA LEU A 82 0.47 -24.65 39.11
C LEU A 82 -1.00 -24.46 39.41
N TYR A 83 -1.74 -25.56 39.24
CA TYR A 83 -3.16 -25.67 39.47
C TYR A 83 -3.41 -26.79 40.46
N ARG A 84 -4.24 -26.49 41.45
CA ARG A 84 -4.69 -27.49 42.39
C ARG A 84 -5.53 -28.52 41.65
N VAL A 85 -5.29 -29.79 41.95
CA VAL A 85 -6.16 -30.88 41.53
C VAL A 85 -7.42 -30.85 42.38
N GLU A 86 -8.57 -30.75 41.72
CA GLU A 86 -9.87 -30.70 42.40
C GLU A 86 -10.04 -31.93 43.32
N GLY A 87 -10.44 -31.67 44.57
CA GLY A 87 -10.62 -32.72 45.58
C GLY A 87 -9.34 -33.26 46.23
N SER A 88 -8.16 -32.70 45.95
CA SER A 88 -6.91 -33.12 46.61
C SER A 88 -6.05 -31.96 47.09
N ASP A 89 -4.96 -32.27 47.79
CA ASP A 89 -3.90 -31.33 48.20
C ASP A 89 -2.73 -31.27 47.21
N ILE A 90 -2.87 -31.94 46.06
CA ILE A 90 -1.85 -32.03 45.00
C ILE A 90 -2.04 -30.87 44.03
N TRP A 91 -0.93 -30.28 43.61
CA TRP A 91 -0.84 -29.25 42.60
C TRP A 91 0.00 -29.75 41.43
N ARG A 92 -0.43 -29.45 40.21
CA ARG A 92 0.27 -29.84 38.98
C ARG A 92 0.31 -28.69 37.98
N GLU A 93 1.29 -28.75 37.10
CA GLU A 93 1.26 -27.92 35.89
C GLU A 93 0.05 -28.34 35.03
N SER A 94 -0.46 -27.44 34.21
CA SER A 94 -1.42 -27.82 33.17
C SER A 94 -0.79 -28.92 32.32
N GLY A 95 -1.45 -30.08 32.19
CA GLY A 95 -0.90 -31.22 31.44
C GLY A 95 -0.57 -30.87 29.99
N ILE A 96 -1.28 -29.90 29.41
CA ILE A 96 -1.03 -29.36 28.06
C ILE A 96 0.23 -28.48 28.06
N ALA A 97 0.38 -27.58 29.03
CA ALA A 97 1.56 -26.72 29.16
C ALA A 97 2.84 -27.55 29.40
N GLY A 98 2.76 -28.58 30.23
CA GLY A 98 3.85 -29.53 30.45
C GLY A 98 4.25 -30.27 29.18
N ALA A 99 3.27 -30.70 28.37
CA ALA A 99 3.53 -31.38 27.10
C ALA A 99 4.23 -30.47 26.06
N LEU A 100 4.01 -29.16 26.08
CA LEU A 100 4.68 -28.23 25.16
C LEU A 100 6.18 -28.04 25.46
N ARG A 101 6.62 -28.27 26.70
CA ARG A 101 8.03 -28.12 27.10
C ARG A 101 8.97 -29.04 26.34
N GLN A 102 8.49 -30.17 25.83
CA GLN A 102 9.30 -31.12 25.07
C GLN A 102 9.76 -30.58 23.70
N TYR A 103 9.22 -29.43 23.26
CA TYR A 103 9.58 -28.75 22.02
C TYR A 103 10.43 -27.49 22.25
N GLN A 104 10.63 -27.07 23.50
CA GLN A 104 11.29 -25.80 23.84
C GLN A 104 12.80 -25.95 23.92
N LEU A 105 13.52 -24.90 23.50
CA LEU A 105 14.95 -24.80 23.75
C LEU A 105 15.28 -24.74 25.26
N PRO A 106 16.41 -25.29 25.70
CA PRO A 106 16.91 -25.09 27.06
C PRO A 106 17.17 -23.61 27.36
N ALA A 107 16.91 -23.16 28.59
CA ALA A 107 17.04 -21.77 29.00
C ALA A 107 18.46 -21.14 28.86
N ARG A 108 19.51 -21.96 28.69
CA ARG A 108 20.87 -21.46 28.38
C ARG A 108 21.05 -21.15 26.90
N SER A 109 20.37 -21.87 26.00
CA SER A 109 20.42 -21.67 24.55
C SER A 109 19.58 -20.47 24.12
N SER A 110 18.45 -20.23 24.77
CA SER A 110 17.56 -19.08 24.48
C SER A 110 18.22 -17.71 24.72
N ALA A 111 19.15 -17.62 25.68
CA ALA A 111 19.89 -16.38 25.98
C ALA A 111 21.01 -16.07 24.97
N THR A 112 21.54 -17.08 24.27
CA THR A 112 22.61 -16.93 23.26
C THR A 112 22.08 -16.86 21.83
N GLU A 113 20.87 -17.35 21.56
CA GLU A 113 20.28 -17.47 20.22
C GLU A 113 19.30 -16.33 19.86
N GLY A 114 19.40 -15.18 20.54
CA GLY A 114 18.68 -13.95 20.17
C GLY A 114 19.08 -13.33 18.82
N GLY A 115 19.77 -14.09 17.96
CA GLY A 115 20.25 -13.70 16.64
C GLY A 115 19.41 -14.27 15.49
N HIS A 116 19.75 -13.86 14.27
CA HIS A 116 18.99 -14.10 13.03
C HIS A 116 18.53 -15.56 12.84
N PRO A 117 17.31 -15.78 12.29
CA PRO A 117 16.68 -17.09 12.03
C PRO A 117 17.58 -18.12 11.32
N GLU A 118 18.44 -17.63 10.43
CA GLU A 118 19.21 -18.43 9.49
C GLU A 118 20.41 -19.13 10.13
N GLN A 119 20.83 -18.73 11.34
CA GLN A 119 22.01 -19.28 12.01
C GLN A 119 21.72 -20.55 12.84
N ILE A 120 20.45 -21.00 12.93
CA ILE A 120 20.03 -22.07 13.85
C ILE A 120 19.81 -23.43 13.14
N THR A 121 19.96 -23.50 11.82
CA THR A 121 19.60 -24.69 11.01
C THR A 121 20.45 -25.95 11.28
N SER A 122 21.61 -25.83 11.92
CA SER A 122 22.55 -26.93 12.19
C SER A 122 22.68 -27.35 13.65
N HIS A 123 21.87 -26.82 14.58
CA HIS A 123 21.92 -27.22 15.99
C HIS A 123 21.20 -28.57 16.22
N HIS A 124 21.97 -29.63 16.51
CA HIS A 124 21.46 -31.01 16.61
C HIS A 124 20.25 -31.24 17.56
N PRO A 125 20.12 -30.57 18.73
CA PRO A 125 18.91 -30.65 19.56
C PRO A 125 17.67 -30.05 18.90
N LEU A 126 17.83 -28.97 18.13
CA LEU A 126 16.72 -28.33 17.44
C LEU A 126 16.10 -29.24 16.37
N LEU A 127 16.93 -29.98 15.63
CA LEU A 127 16.45 -30.97 14.66
C LEU A 127 15.59 -32.06 15.32
N GLN A 128 15.93 -32.48 16.55
CA GLN A 128 15.13 -33.45 17.30
C GLN A 128 13.79 -32.85 17.75
N TYR A 129 13.77 -31.61 18.24
CA TYR A 129 12.55 -30.92 18.63
C TYR A 129 11.62 -30.68 17.43
N ARG A 130 12.19 -30.30 16.27
CA ARG A 130 11.49 -30.15 14.99
C ARG A 130 10.75 -31.43 14.58
N SER A 131 11.46 -32.55 14.55
CA SER A 131 10.89 -33.85 14.16
C SER A 131 9.83 -34.33 15.14
N ARG A 132 10.07 -34.16 16.44
CA ARG A 132 9.08 -34.53 17.48
C ARG A 132 7.79 -33.72 17.33
N LEU A 133 7.90 -32.40 17.23
CA LEU A 133 6.75 -31.51 17.08
C LEU A 133 5.93 -31.84 15.82
N LEU A 134 6.62 -32.09 14.69
CA LEU A 134 5.95 -32.43 13.44
C LEU A 134 5.21 -33.77 13.53
N ASN A 135 5.86 -34.81 14.05
CA ASN A 135 5.25 -36.14 14.19
C ASN A 135 4.01 -36.13 15.11
N ASP A 136 4.10 -35.39 16.22
CA ASP A 136 2.98 -35.23 17.15
C ASP A 136 1.83 -34.46 16.50
N ALA A 137 2.14 -33.40 15.74
CA ALA A 137 1.16 -32.61 15.01
C ALA A 137 0.45 -33.44 13.91
N GLU A 138 1.21 -34.18 13.10
CA GLU A 138 0.64 -35.06 12.08
C GLU A 138 -0.23 -36.16 12.67
N SER A 139 0.17 -36.72 13.81
CA SER A 139 -0.63 -37.72 14.53
C SER A 139 -1.91 -37.10 15.10
N TYR A 140 -1.82 -35.91 15.68
CA TYR A 140 -2.96 -35.19 16.23
C TYR A 140 -4.02 -34.90 15.16
N PHE A 141 -3.64 -34.35 14.02
CA PHE A 141 -4.59 -33.95 12.99
C PHE A 141 -5.23 -35.11 12.20
N LYS A 142 -4.72 -36.35 12.32
CA LYS A 142 -5.37 -37.53 11.72
C LYS A 142 -6.72 -37.82 12.37
N ASP A 143 -6.80 -37.70 13.69
CA ASP A 143 -7.97 -38.11 14.47
C ASP A 143 -8.73 -36.94 15.11
N HIS A 144 -8.21 -35.71 14.99
CA HIS A 144 -8.81 -34.55 15.63
C HIS A 144 -10.13 -34.13 14.96
N LYS A 145 -11.20 -34.09 15.76
CA LYS A 145 -12.50 -33.57 15.33
C LYS A 145 -12.53 -32.06 15.47
N MET A 146 -12.81 -31.38 14.37
CA MET A 146 -12.96 -29.91 14.37
C MET A 146 -14.18 -29.49 15.18
N PRO A 147 -14.09 -28.38 15.93
CA PRO A 147 -15.27 -27.75 16.52
C PRO A 147 -16.20 -27.17 15.43
N ASP A 148 -17.45 -26.92 15.81
CA ASP A 148 -18.42 -26.28 14.94
C ASP A 148 -17.98 -24.86 14.57
N ARG A 149 -18.32 -24.43 13.34
CA ARG A 149 -18.02 -23.08 12.89
C ARG A 149 -18.93 -22.09 13.61
N PRO A 150 -18.42 -20.97 14.16
CA PRO A 150 -19.28 -19.94 14.67
C PRO A 150 -20.12 -19.35 13.51
N PRO A 151 -21.35 -18.88 13.77
CA PRO A 151 -22.14 -18.19 12.77
C PRO A 151 -21.39 -16.96 12.25
N VAL A 152 -21.27 -16.81 10.93
CA VAL A 152 -20.67 -15.61 10.34
C VAL A 152 -21.58 -14.41 10.69
N PRO A 153 -21.06 -13.37 11.36
CA PRO A 153 -21.89 -12.25 11.78
C PRO A 153 -22.44 -11.49 10.58
N LYS A 154 -23.68 -11.02 10.69
CA LYS A 154 -24.25 -10.10 9.71
C LYS A 154 -23.64 -8.71 9.94
N LEU A 155 -22.83 -8.26 8.98
CA LEU A 155 -22.16 -6.97 9.03
C LEU A 155 -22.96 -5.90 8.30
N HIS A 156 -23.07 -4.72 8.90
CA HIS A 156 -23.58 -3.54 8.20
C HIS A 156 -22.47 -2.99 7.29
N PRO A 157 -22.74 -2.70 6.00
CA PRO A 157 -21.71 -2.21 5.07
C PRO A 157 -21.01 -0.91 5.50
N GLU A 158 -21.68 -0.11 6.33
CA GLU A 158 -21.17 1.16 6.89
C GLU A 158 -20.79 1.06 8.38
N ALA A 159 -20.59 -0.15 8.92
CA ALA A 159 -20.14 -0.30 10.28
C ALA A 159 -18.73 0.30 10.46
N ASN A 160 -18.57 1.17 11.45
CA ASN A 160 -17.26 1.60 11.90
C ASN A 160 -16.55 0.49 12.71
N GLU A 161 -15.28 0.70 13.02
CA GLU A 161 -14.40 -0.25 13.71
C GLU A 161 -14.96 -0.73 15.03
N ARG A 162 -15.53 0.20 15.82
CA ARG A 162 -16.10 -0.12 17.13
C ARG A 162 -17.28 -1.06 17.00
N VAL A 163 -18.20 -0.76 16.08
CA VAL A 163 -19.37 -1.61 15.80
C VAL A 163 -18.94 -2.97 15.27
N LEU A 164 -17.91 -3.03 14.42
CA LEU A 164 -17.33 -4.28 13.95
C LEU A 164 -16.80 -5.13 15.11
N ILE A 165 -15.95 -4.55 15.97
CA ILE A 165 -15.36 -5.24 17.13
C ILE A 165 -16.46 -5.74 18.07
N GLU A 166 -17.44 -4.90 18.38
CA GLU A 166 -18.59 -5.29 19.22
C GLU A 166 -19.33 -6.48 18.60
N THR A 167 -19.59 -6.43 17.29
CA THR A 167 -20.31 -7.47 16.56
C THR A 167 -19.53 -8.79 16.56
N LEU A 168 -18.22 -8.76 16.35
CA LEU A 168 -17.35 -9.95 16.35
C LEU A 168 -17.34 -10.62 17.72
N TYR A 169 -17.28 -9.85 18.80
CA TYR A 169 -17.20 -10.38 20.16
C TYR A 169 -18.56 -10.59 20.84
N ARG A 170 -19.68 -10.30 20.17
CA ARG A 170 -21.02 -10.60 20.70
C ARG A 170 -21.27 -12.10 20.85
N HIS A 171 -20.65 -12.92 19.98
CA HIS A 171 -20.88 -14.36 19.90
C HIS A 171 -19.59 -15.20 19.91
N SER A 172 -18.43 -14.58 20.13
CA SER A 172 -17.14 -15.27 20.18
C SER A 172 -16.29 -14.74 21.32
N GLU A 173 -15.53 -15.62 21.97
CA GLU A 173 -14.50 -15.24 22.95
C GLU A 173 -13.13 -15.02 22.32
N GLY A 174 -12.95 -15.45 21.06
CA GLY A 174 -11.70 -15.36 20.32
C GLY A 174 -11.88 -14.80 18.91
N LEU A 175 -10.78 -14.33 18.33
CA LEU A 175 -10.71 -13.82 16.96
C LEU A 175 -9.35 -14.19 16.37
N ILE A 176 -9.33 -14.67 15.12
CA ILE A 176 -8.08 -14.85 14.37
C ILE A 176 -8.03 -13.80 13.27
N ILE A 177 -6.94 -13.06 13.17
CA ILE A 177 -6.65 -12.16 12.05
C ILE A 177 -5.47 -12.74 11.29
N GLY A 178 -5.73 -13.15 10.05
CA GLY A 178 -4.74 -13.55 9.08
C GLY A 178 -4.17 -12.33 8.36
N GLU A 179 -2.86 -12.16 8.43
CA GLU A 179 -2.12 -11.13 7.71
C GLU A 179 -1.15 -11.73 6.68
N ASN A 180 -0.82 -10.97 5.64
CA ASN A 180 0.47 -11.12 4.99
C ASN A 180 1.48 -10.34 5.84
N HIS A 181 2.59 -10.96 6.27
CA HIS A 181 3.56 -10.30 7.16
C HIS A 181 4.14 -9.00 6.59
N ALA A 182 4.16 -8.86 5.26
CA ALA A 182 4.60 -7.66 4.57
C ALA A 182 3.53 -6.55 4.49
N ALA A 183 2.26 -6.88 4.76
CA ALA A 183 1.14 -5.96 4.73
C ALA A 183 0.97 -5.26 6.09
N SER A 184 0.56 -4.00 6.06
CA SER A 184 0.52 -3.13 7.26
C SER A 184 -0.88 -3.00 7.87
N GLY A 185 -1.94 -3.36 7.12
CA GLY A 185 -3.33 -3.10 7.47
C GLY A 185 -3.81 -3.82 8.72
N ALA A 186 -3.45 -5.10 8.92
CA ALA A 186 -3.82 -5.84 10.14
C ALA A 186 -3.23 -5.19 11.39
N ARG A 187 -1.95 -4.83 11.33
CA ARG A 187 -1.23 -4.16 12.42
C ARG A 187 -1.80 -2.76 12.68
N LEU A 188 -2.08 -1.98 11.63
CA LEU A 188 -2.71 -0.67 11.75
C LEU A 188 -4.09 -0.77 12.41
N PHE A 189 -4.94 -1.70 11.98
CA PHE A 189 -6.26 -1.94 12.58
C PHE A 189 -6.15 -2.25 14.07
N LEU A 190 -5.22 -3.13 14.46
CA LEU A 190 -5.01 -3.50 15.86
C LEU A 190 -4.48 -2.34 16.69
N VAL A 191 -3.47 -1.61 16.22
CA VAL A 191 -2.89 -0.45 16.91
C VAL A 191 -3.95 0.62 17.15
N THR A 192 -4.72 0.98 16.12
CA THR A 192 -5.74 2.04 16.19
C THR A 192 -6.94 1.67 17.05
N ASN A 193 -7.22 0.37 17.24
CA ASN A 193 -8.39 -0.12 17.96
C ASN A 193 -8.07 -0.88 19.26
N MET A 194 -6.82 -0.85 19.73
CA MET A 194 -6.40 -1.61 20.90
C MET A 194 -7.20 -1.26 22.17
N ALA A 195 -7.52 0.02 22.36
CA ALA A 195 -8.36 0.48 23.46
C ALA A 195 -9.78 -0.10 23.37
N THR A 196 -10.40 -0.05 22.19
CA THR A 196 -11.72 -0.64 21.93
C THR A 196 -11.74 -2.15 22.18
N LEU A 197 -10.68 -2.86 21.77
CA LEU A 197 -10.51 -4.29 22.05
C LEU A 197 -10.45 -4.54 23.56
N ALA A 198 -9.66 -3.75 24.30
CA ALA A 198 -9.56 -3.85 25.75
C ALA A 198 -10.89 -3.55 26.47
N GLU A 199 -11.65 -2.54 26.01
CA GLU A 199 -13.00 -2.23 26.51
C GLU A 199 -13.97 -3.41 26.31
N HIS A 200 -13.86 -4.11 25.19
CA HIS A 200 -14.66 -5.31 24.90
C HIS A 200 -14.12 -6.58 25.54
N GLY A 201 -13.26 -6.46 26.55
CA GLY A 201 -12.80 -7.56 27.39
C GLY A 201 -11.68 -8.40 26.77
N VAL A 202 -11.04 -7.94 25.69
CA VAL A 202 -9.82 -8.58 25.20
C VAL A 202 -8.70 -8.38 26.22
N ARG A 203 -8.03 -9.47 26.59
CA ARG A 203 -6.95 -9.49 27.58
C ARG A 203 -5.69 -10.19 27.09
N THR A 204 -5.75 -10.90 25.97
CA THR A 204 -4.58 -11.58 25.40
C THR A 204 -4.52 -11.39 23.89
N LEU A 205 -3.34 -10.96 23.42
CA LEU A 205 -2.95 -10.87 22.02
C LEU A 205 -1.91 -11.97 21.75
N TYR A 206 -2.29 -12.97 20.97
CA TYR A 206 -1.39 -14.01 20.51
C TYR A 206 -0.70 -13.59 19.20
N VAL A 207 0.61 -13.80 19.07
CA VAL A 207 1.39 -13.35 17.91
C VAL A 207 2.32 -14.45 17.39
N GLU A 208 2.18 -14.80 16.12
CA GLU A 208 2.99 -15.84 15.46
C GLU A 208 4.47 -15.48 15.39
N ARG A 209 4.83 -14.24 15.07
CA ARG A 209 6.22 -13.84 14.83
C ARG A 209 7.08 -13.75 16.09
N LEU A 210 6.60 -14.25 17.22
CA LEU A 210 7.28 -14.26 18.53
C LEU A 210 7.33 -15.70 19.04
N ARG A 211 8.45 -16.08 19.69
CA ARG A 211 8.68 -17.44 20.17
C ARG A 211 8.52 -17.56 21.69
N THR A 212 7.84 -18.62 22.10
CA THR A 212 7.56 -18.96 23.50
C THR A 212 8.82 -19.26 24.32
N ASP A 213 9.86 -19.76 23.66
CA ASP A 213 11.13 -20.17 24.27
C ASP A 213 12.26 -19.14 24.11
N VAL A 214 12.03 -18.03 23.39
CA VAL A 214 13.01 -16.95 23.21
C VAL A 214 12.45 -15.59 23.65
N GLU A 215 11.43 -15.07 22.97
CA GLU A 215 10.93 -13.71 23.23
C GLU A 215 9.98 -13.61 24.43
N GLN A 216 9.28 -14.69 24.82
CA GLN A 216 8.22 -14.62 25.86
C GLN A 216 8.70 -14.08 27.20
N VAL A 217 9.94 -14.40 27.62
CA VAL A 217 10.50 -13.87 28.87
C VAL A 217 10.61 -12.34 28.86
N HIS A 218 10.92 -11.78 27.69
CA HIS A 218 11.03 -10.34 27.51
C HIS A 218 9.65 -9.69 27.40
N LEU A 219 8.68 -10.35 26.75
CA LEU A 219 7.28 -9.91 26.71
C LEU A 219 6.66 -9.87 28.11
N ASP A 220 6.90 -10.90 28.93
CA ASP A 220 6.46 -10.93 30.33
C ASP A 220 7.11 -9.83 31.15
N THR A 221 8.39 -9.53 30.90
CA THR A 221 9.09 -8.43 31.57
C THR A 221 8.47 -7.09 31.19
N LEU A 222 8.22 -6.86 29.90
CA LEU A 222 7.57 -5.66 29.39
C LEU A 222 6.16 -5.48 29.98
N HIS A 223 5.35 -6.54 30.01
CA HIS A 223 4.01 -6.48 30.56
C HIS A 223 4.02 -6.12 32.06
N ASN A 224 4.90 -6.74 32.83
CA ASN A 224 4.95 -6.57 34.29
C ASN A 224 5.60 -5.26 34.74
N THR A 225 6.64 -4.81 34.04
CA THR A 225 7.48 -3.69 34.50
C THR A 225 7.33 -2.45 33.63
N GLY A 226 6.81 -2.58 32.41
CA GLY A 226 6.87 -1.55 31.38
C GLY A 226 8.25 -1.38 30.73
N ILE A 227 9.25 -2.16 31.14
CA ILE A 227 10.60 -2.06 30.61
C ILE A 227 10.71 -2.94 29.36
N LEU A 228 10.99 -2.32 28.22
CA LEU A 228 11.35 -3.00 26.99
C LEU A 228 12.83 -3.40 27.04
N SER A 229 13.12 -4.71 26.97
CA SER A 229 14.52 -5.17 26.94
C SER A 229 15.17 -4.83 25.60
N SER A 230 16.50 -4.63 25.60
CA SER A 230 17.27 -4.39 24.37
C SER A 230 17.18 -5.54 23.37
N SER A 231 17.07 -6.78 23.86
CA SER A 231 16.88 -7.97 23.01
C SER A 231 15.53 -7.95 22.31
N LEU A 232 14.45 -7.59 23.00
CA LEU A 232 13.12 -7.52 22.41
C LEU A 232 12.97 -6.31 21.47
N ASP A 233 13.51 -5.15 21.86
CA ASP A 233 13.57 -3.97 20.97
C ASP A 233 14.29 -4.29 19.66
N SER A 234 15.50 -4.86 19.74
CA SER A 234 16.27 -5.29 18.57
C SER A 234 15.49 -6.26 17.69
N TYR A 235 14.82 -7.26 18.29
CA TYR A 235 14.08 -8.26 17.52
C TYR A 235 12.83 -7.68 16.82
N LEU A 236 12.06 -6.82 17.51
CA LEU A 236 10.90 -6.16 16.91
C LEU A 236 11.33 -5.27 15.73
N ARG A 237 12.44 -4.53 15.88
CA ARG A 237 13.01 -3.72 14.78
C ARG A 237 13.43 -4.56 13.59
N ILE A 238 14.01 -5.75 13.82
CA ILE A 238 14.32 -6.70 12.74
C ILE A 238 13.05 -7.15 12.02
N LEU A 239 11.96 -7.44 12.75
CA LEU A 239 10.67 -7.81 12.14
C LEU A 239 10.07 -6.66 11.31
N ASP A 240 10.29 -5.42 11.75
CA ASP A 240 9.84 -4.21 11.06
C ASP A 240 10.76 -3.81 9.89
N GLY A 241 11.93 -4.42 9.78
CA GLY A 241 12.96 -4.11 8.79
C GLY A 241 13.72 -2.81 9.09
N ASP A 242 13.60 -2.27 10.30
CA ASP A 242 14.27 -1.04 10.73
C ASP A 242 15.75 -1.33 11.04
N TYR A 243 16.64 -0.80 10.20
CA TYR A 243 18.07 -0.76 10.49
C TYR A 243 18.39 0.57 11.19
N ALA A 244 18.60 0.55 12.52
CA ALA A 244 18.99 1.67 13.40
C ALA A 244 17.86 2.38 14.20
N HIS A 245 18.23 3.48 14.88
CA HIS A 245 17.45 4.24 15.86
C HIS A 245 16.25 5.02 15.30
N ALA A 246 15.74 4.65 14.12
CA ALA A 246 14.56 5.26 13.53
C ALA A 246 13.36 5.12 14.48
N ALA A 247 12.48 6.13 14.47
CA ALA A 247 11.21 6.03 15.19
C ALA A 247 10.40 4.87 14.57
N PRO A 248 9.87 3.95 15.39
CA PRO A 248 9.08 2.83 14.89
C PRO A 248 7.87 3.33 14.09
N GLY A 249 7.61 2.69 12.94
CA GLY A 249 6.48 3.04 12.09
C GLY A 249 5.14 2.83 12.81
N ALA A 250 4.09 3.56 12.40
CA ALA A 250 2.76 3.47 13.01
C ALA A 250 2.18 2.04 12.94
N CYS A 251 2.50 1.29 11.88
CA CYS A 251 2.04 -0.07 11.64
C CYS A 251 3.04 -1.15 12.13
N SER A 252 4.08 -0.80 12.90
CA SER A 252 5.14 -1.73 13.31
C SER A 252 4.69 -2.78 14.35
N TYR A 253 5.36 -3.93 14.40
CA TYR A 253 5.26 -4.87 15.52
C TYR A 253 5.70 -4.19 16.81
N TYR A 254 6.74 -3.35 16.79
CA TYR A 254 7.12 -2.53 17.94
C TYR A 254 5.92 -1.76 18.51
N ASN A 255 5.21 -1.01 17.66
CA ASN A 255 4.09 -0.18 18.08
C ASN A 255 2.89 -1.03 18.50
N LEU A 256 2.63 -2.16 17.82
CA LEU A 256 1.60 -3.11 18.20
C LEU A 256 1.81 -3.66 19.61
N ILE A 257 3.00 -4.17 19.91
CA ILE A 257 3.32 -4.77 21.23
C ILE A 257 3.30 -3.70 22.32
N SER A 258 3.85 -2.51 22.04
CA SER A 258 3.85 -1.38 22.98
C SER A 258 2.43 -0.89 23.30
N THR A 259 1.57 -0.80 22.28
CA THR A 259 0.17 -0.37 22.43
C THR A 259 -0.65 -1.41 23.18
N ALA A 260 -0.45 -2.71 22.90
CA ALA A 260 -1.10 -3.79 23.65
C ALA A 260 -0.79 -3.70 25.14
N ARG A 261 0.50 -3.51 25.50
CA ARG A 261 0.91 -3.31 26.89
C ARG A 261 0.26 -2.07 27.51
N ALA A 262 0.23 -0.95 26.80
CA ALA A 262 -0.37 0.29 27.29
C ALA A 262 -1.86 0.14 27.64
N GLN A 263 -2.57 -0.74 26.93
CA GLN A 263 -3.98 -1.07 27.17
C GLN A 263 -4.19 -2.28 28.10
N GLY A 264 -3.12 -2.76 28.75
CA GLY A 264 -3.20 -3.91 29.67
C GLY A 264 -3.47 -5.25 28.98
N ILE A 265 -3.31 -5.33 27.66
CA ILE A 265 -3.43 -6.58 26.91
C ILE A 265 -2.09 -7.31 26.94
N ARG A 266 -2.12 -8.55 27.46
CA ARG A 266 -0.94 -9.41 27.54
C ARG A 266 -0.57 -9.95 26.16
N VAL A 267 0.69 -9.86 25.79
CA VAL A 267 1.19 -10.46 24.54
C VAL A 267 1.72 -11.86 24.82
N GLN A 268 1.25 -12.83 24.04
CA GLN A 268 1.68 -14.23 24.10
C GLN A 268 2.23 -14.66 22.74
N ALA A 269 3.49 -15.05 22.71
CA ALA A 269 4.11 -15.71 21.57
C ALA A 269 3.37 -17.00 21.21
N LEU A 270 3.17 -17.28 19.93
CA LEU A 270 2.57 -18.53 19.43
C LEU A 270 3.59 -19.53 18.90
N ASP A 271 4.74 -19.07 18.43
CA ASP A 271 5.75 -19.93 17.81
C ASP A 271 6.72 -20.47 18.88
N CYS A 272 7.57 -21.40 18.50
CA CYS A 272 8.73 -21.84 19.26
C CYS A 272 9.89 -22.07 18.30
N ALA A 273 11.12 -22.16 18.78
CA ALA A 273 12.28 -22.34 17.90
C ALA A 273 12.12 -23.55 16.95
N ALA A 274 11.46 -24.62 17.42
CA ALA A 274 11.21 -25.82 16.62
C ALA A 274 10.25 -25.56 15.44
N SER A 275 9.09 -24.93 15.63
CA SER A 275 8.20 -24.59 14.50
C SER A 275 8.78 -23.47 13.63
N TYR A 276 9.49 -22.52 14.24
CA TYR A 276 10.14 -21.39 13.55
C TYR A 276 11.21 -21.84 12.55
N SER A 277 11.99 -22.85 12.89
CA SER A 277 13.11 -23.35 12.08
C SER A 277 12.72 -24.28 10.92
N HIS A 278 11.44 -24.57 10.72
CA HIS A 278 10.98 -25.36 9.56
C HIS A 278 10.99 -24.59 8.22
N GLY A 279 11.25 -23.28 8.22
CA GLY A 279 10.98 -22.38 7.10
C GLY A 279 11.95 -22.35 5.90
N VAL A 280 12.69 -23.41 5.55
CA VAL A 280 13.74 -23.29 4.49
C VAL A 280 14.00 -24.57 3.65
N PRO A 281 12.97 -25.31 3.16
CA PRO A 281 12.52 -25.17 1.76
C PRO A 281 11.02 -25.51 1.52
N HIS A 282 10.54 -25.62 0.27
CA HIS A 282 9.13 -25.78 -0.15
C HIS A 282 8.37 -26.93 0.58
N ASP A 283 9.03 -28.06 0.85
CA ASP A 283 8.47 -29.18 1.66
C ASP A 283 8.28 -28.79 3.13
N GLY A 284 9.15 -27.88 3.61
CA GLY A 284 9.15 -27.28 4.94
C GLY A 284 8.01 -26.30 5.17
N MET A 285 7.40 -25.71 4.13
CA MET A 285 6.24 -24.82 4.28
C MET A 285 5.04 -25.57 4.88
N PHE A 286 4.74 -26.77 4.35
CA PHE A 286 3.70 -27.63 4.90
C PHE A 286 4.04 -28.12 6.30
N ASN A 287 5.29 -28.53 6.53
CA ASN A 287 5.74 -28.99 7.85
C ASN A 287 5.66 -27.87 8.89
N ARG A 288 6.03 -26.64 8.51
CA ARG A 288 5.89 -25.45 9.36
C ARG A 288 4.43 -25.21 9.67
N ALA A 289 3.55 -25.24 8.66
CA ALA A 289 2.13 -25.04 8.87
C ALA A 289 1.51 -26.05 9.83
N THR A 290 1.81 -27.34 9.65
CA THR A 290 1.35 -28.40 10.55
C THR A 290 1.89 -28.21 11.97
N ALA A 291 3.22 -28.04 12.11
CA ALA A 291 3.88 -27.91 13.40
C ALA A 291 3.40 -26.68 14.19
N LEU A 292 3.34 -25.50 13.54
CA LEU A 292 2.89 -24.27 14.16
C LEU A 292 1.41 -24.33 14.53
N SER A 293 0.54 -24.81 13.63
CA SER A 293 -0.91 -24.85 13.91
C SER A 293 -1.22 -25.73 15.12
N TYR A 294 -0.54 -26.88 15.23
CA TYR A 294 -0.64 -27.75 16.41
C TYR A 294 -0.09 -27.05 17.67
N HIS A 295 1.13 -26.51 17.61
CA HIS A 295 1.74 -25.82 18.75
C HIS A 295 0.88 -24.66 19.25
N ALA A 296 0.45 -23.78 18.34
CA ALA A 296 -0.41 -22.64 18.63
C ALA A 296 -1.76 -23.06 19.21
N HIS A 297 -2.39 -24.10 18.64
CA HIS A 297 -3.66 -24.62 19.16
C HIS A 297 -3.54 -25.11 20.60
N ARG A 298 -2.54 -25.96 20.87
CA ARG A 298 -2.27 -26.51 22.21
C ARG A 298 -1.84 -25.42 23.19
N LEU A 299 -1.10 -24.42 22.73
CA LEU A 299 -0.71 -23.28 23.56
C LEU A 299 -1.91 -22.45 23.97
N ILE A 300 -2.83 -22.14 23.04
CA ILE A 300 -4.06 -21.42 23.36
C ILE A 300 -4.89 -22.23 24.35
N GLU A 301 -5.09 -23.54 24.14
CA GLU A 301 -5.81 -24.40 25.09
C GLU A 301 -5.16 -24.41 26.49
N ALA A 302 -3.83 -24.51 26.55
CA ALA A 302 -3.09 -24.43 27.81
C ALA A 302 -3.30 -23.08 28.48
N ASP A 303 -3.22 -21.99 27.73
CA ASP A 303 -3.39 -20.63 28.23
C ASP A 303 -4.83 -20.39 28.71
N ARG A 304 -5.84 -20.94 28.02
CA ARG A 304 -7.25 -20.83 28.41
C ARG A 304 -7.58 -21.66 29.65
N SER A 305 -7.08 -22.89 29.74
CA SER A 305 -7.28 -23.78 30.90
C SER A 305 -6.57 -23.29 32.16
N SER A 306 -5.61 -22.38 32.01
CA SER A 306 -4.79 -21.82 33.08
C SER A 306 -5.52 -20.80 33.98
N GLY A 307 -6.84 -20.62 33.84
CA GLY A 307 -7.66 -19.71 34.65
C GLY A 307 -7.58 -18.23 34.25
N ARG A 308 -6.84 -17.90 33.19
CA ARG A 308 -6.73 -16.52 32.67
C ARG A 308 -8.06 -16.08 32.09
N GLN A 309 -8.78 -15.17 32.73
CA GLN A 309 -10.09 -14.70 32.25
C GLN A 309 -9.98 -13.62 31.16
N GLY A 310 -10.95 -13.56 30.26
CA GLY A 310 -11.04 -12.53 29.21
C GLY A 310 -11.02 -13.08 27.79
N ARG A 311 -11.50 -12.27 26.85
CA ARG A 311 -11.49 -12.55 25.42
C ARG A 311 -10.08 -12.43 24.87
N TRP A 312 -9.84 -13.00 23.69
CA TRP A 312 -8.52 -13.03 23.07
C TRP A 312 -8.58 -12.76 21.58
N LEU A 313 -7.43 -12.46 20.99
CA LEU A 313 -7.24 -12.45 19.55
C LEU A 313 -5.85 -12.96 19.17
N ALA A 314 -5.71 -13.51 17.97
CA ALA A 314 -4.42 -13.90 17.42
C ALA A 314 -4.14 -13.18 16.10
N LEU A 315 -2.90 -12.68 15.94
CA LEU A 315 -2.35 -12.21 14.68
C LEU A 315 -1.38 -13.27 14.14
N VAL A 316 -1.73 -13.86 13.01
CA VAL A 316 -0.99 -14.96 12.38
C VAL A 316 -0.90 -14.74 10.88
N ASN A 317 0.00 -15.43 10.19
CA ASN A 317 0.02 -15.44 8.74
C ASN A 317 -1.32 -15.92 8.20
N ILE A 318 -1.80 -15.36 7.08
CA ILE A 318 -3.04 -15.75 6.43
C ILE A 318 -3.16 -17.27 6.25
N HIS A 319 -2.08 -17.95 5.87
CA HIS A 319 -2.12 -19.38 5.66
C HIS A 319 -2.20 -20.20 6.97
N HIS A 320 -1.71 -19.66 8.09
CA HIS A 320 -1.90 -20.27 9.41
C HIS A 320 -3.28 -19.92 9.99
N ALA A 321 -3.85 -18.77 9.62
CA ALA A 321 -5.22 -18.41 9.96
C ALA A 321 -6.22 -19.35 9.30
N THR A 322 -6.09 -19.58 7.99
CA THR A 322 -7.08 -20.30 7.19
C THR A 322 -6.75 -21.78 6.99
N GLY A 323 -5.49 -22.19 6.97
CA GLY A 323 -5.05 -23.57 6.73
C GLY A 323 -4.34 -23.76 5.39
N TYR A 324 -3.98 -25.00 5.07
CA TYR A 324 -3.36 -25.38 3.80
C TYR A 324 -4.05 -26.60 3.19
N ALA A 325 -4.17 -26.64 1.85
CA ALA A 325 -4.59 -27.79 1.07
C ALA A 325 -3.49 -28.13 0.04
N PRO A 326 -3.27 -29.41 -0.34
CA PRO A 326 -4.13 -30.59 -0.15
C PRO A 326 -3.82 -31.47 1.09
N LYS A 327 -2.72 -31.22 1.83
CA LYS A 327 -2.48 -31.89 3.12
C LYS A 327 -3.31 -31.18 4.18
N THR A 328 -4.26 -31.90 4.80
CA THR A 328 -5.38 -31.47 5.66
C THR A 328 -5.03 -30.70 6.94
N THR A 329 -4.10 -29.75 6.92
CA THR A 329 -3.78 -28.90 8.09
C THR A 329 -4.85 -27.82 8.22
N PRO A 330 -5.72 -27.89 9.24
CA PRO A 330 -6.78 -26.91 9.41
C PRO A 330 -6.20 -25.57 9.87
N GLY A 331 -6.82 -24.47 9.44
CA GLY A 331 -6.48 -23.14 9.96
C GLY A 331 -6.77 -23.00 11.44
N LEU A 332 -6.05 -22.09 12.10
CA LEU A 332 -6.22 -21.83 13.52
C LEU A 332 -7.65 -21.32 13.85
N ASN A 333 -8.32 -20.63 12.93
CA ASN A 333 -9.73 -20.23 13.10
C ASN A 333 -10.64 -21.46 13.23
N ARG A 334 -10.40 -22.50 12.42
CA ARG A 334 -11.13 -23.77 12.46
C ARG A 334 -10.80 -24.56 13.71
N LEU A 335 -9.53 -24.65 14.09
CA LEU A 335 -9.10 -25.38 15.29
C LEU A 335 -9.65 -24.79 16.59
N GLN A 336 -9.81 -23.47 16.64
CA GLN A 336 -10.34 -22.78 17.82
C GLN A 336 -11.86 -22.60 17.80
N GLY A 337 -12.52 -22.88 16.67
CA GLY A 337 -13.97 -22.65 16.52
C GLY A 337 -14.35 -21.16 16.61
N VAL A 338 -13.50 -20.27 16.10
CA VAL A 338 -13.69 -18.81 16.16
C VAL A 338 -13.72 -18.17 14.77
N VAL A 339 -14.16 -16.92 14.70
CA VAL A 339 -14.19 -16.14 13.46
C VAL A 339 -12.75 -15.83 13.02
N GLY A 340 -12.46 -16.08 11.73
CA GLY A 340 -11.22 -15.71 11.05
C GLY A 340 -11.41 -14.53 10.09
N LEU A 341 -10.61 -13.48 10.26
CA LEU A 341 -10.50 -12.36 9.33
C LEU A 341 -9.30 -12.55 8.42
N GLU A 342 -9.45 -12.22 7.15
CA GLU A 342 -8.34 -12.01 6.23
C GLU A 342 -8.15 -10.51 6.02
N ALA A 343 -7.03 -9.97 6.49
CA ALA A 343 -6.74 -8.56 6.35
C ALA A 343 -6.04 -8.26 5.01
N GLU A 344 -6.48 -7.21 4.31
CA GLU A 344 -5.82 -6.70 3.12
C GLU A 344 -5.65 -5.19 3.16
N ASP A 345 -4.58 -4.71 2.54
CA ASP A 345 -4.32 -3.27 2.44
C ASP A 345 -5.01 -2.68 1.20
N VAL A 346 -5.71 -1.56 1.41
CA VAL A 346 -6.29 -0.74 0.36
C VAL A 346 -5.79 0.70 0.48
N MET A 347 -5.77 1.45 -0.63
CA MET A 347 -5.36 2.87 -0.63
C MET A 347 -6.54 3.84 -0.73
N SER A 348 -7.74 3.33 -1.02
CA SER A 348 -8.91 4.14 -1.32
C SER A 348 -10.17 3.50 -0.76
N GLY A 349 -11.20 4.31 -0.50
CA GLY A 349 -12.42 3.88 0.17
C GLY A 349 -12.44 4.26 1.65
N PRO A 350 -13.36 3.67 2.45
CA PRO A 350 -13.43 3.94 3.88
C PRO A 350 -12.17 3.45 4.58
N ALA A 351 -11.94 3.93 5.81
CA ALA A 351 -10.79 3.53 6.62
C ALA A 351 -10.72 2.00 6.79
N MET A 352 -11.85 1.32 6.82
CA MET A 352 -11.96 -0.14 6.80
C MET A 352 -13.28 -0.59 6.18
N ARG A 353 -13.29 -1.83 5.70
CA ARG A 353 -14.50 -2.51 5.24
C ARG A 353 -14.38 -3.99 5.52
N ALA A 354 -15.35 -4.56 6.23
CA ALA A 354 -15.44 -5.99 6.46
C ALA A 354 -16.60 -6.58 5.65
N ILE A 355 -16.33 -7.62 4.86
CA ILE A 355 -17.34 -8.32 4.05
C ILE A 355 -17.29 -9.84 4.29
N PRO A 356 -18.44 -10.53 4.34
CA PRO A 356 -18.46 -11.98 4.38
C PRO A 356 -17.84 -12.60 3.13
N VAL A 357 -17.01 -13.62 3.32
CA VAL A 357 -16.50 -14.44 2.21
C VAL A 357 -17.61 -15.40 1.78
N PRO A 358 -17.96 -15.49 0.47
CA PRO A 358 -19.01 -16.37 0.01
C PRO A 358 -18.77 -17.84 0.41
N PRO A 359 -19.80 -18.56 0.89
CA PRO A 359 -19.67 -19.96 1.26
C PRO A 359 -19.39 -20.82 0.01
N LEU A 360 -18.48 -21.78 0.14
CA LEU A 360 -18.27 -22.84 -0.85
C LEU A 360 -19.24 -24.00 -0.62
N ASN A 361 -19.42 -24.85 -1.64
CA ASN A 361 -20.16 -26.10 -1.51
C ASN A 361 -19.54 -26.97 -0.40
N ALA A 362 -20.38 -27.76 0.28
CA ALA A 362 -19.95 -28.55 1.43
C ALA A 362 -18.81 -29.53 1.10
N ASP A 363 -18.77 -30.01 -0.14
CA ASP A 363 -17.80 -30.98 -0.67
C ASP A 363 -16.53 -30.33 -1.26
N ASP A 364 -16.42 -28.99 -1.26
CA ASP A 364 -15.25 -28.31 -1.79
C ASP A 364 -14.06 -28.42 -0.83
N PRO A 365 -12.92 -29.05 -1.23
CA PRO A 365 -11.73 -29.17 -0.39
C PRO A 365 -11.16 -27.80 0.04
N MET A 366 -11.44 -26.72 -0.70
CA MET A 366 -11.04 -25.35 -0.33
C MET A 366 -11.83 -24.77 0.84
N ARG A 367 -12.92 -25.42 1.29
CA ARG A 367 -13.71 -24.99 2.45
C ARG A 367 -12.89 -24.94 3.74
N LEU A 368 -11.86 -25.78 3.85
CA LEU A 368 -10.97 -25.84 5.01
C LEU A 368 -9.90 -24.74 5.03
N VAL A 369 -9.76 -23.97 3.94
CA VAL A 369 -8.66 -23.01 3.70
C VAL A 369 -9.19 -21.59 3.42
N ARG A 370 -10.33 -21.22 4.00
CA ARG A 370 -10.92 -19.88 3.83
C ARG A 370 -11.22 -19.17 5.14
N SER A 371 -11.05 -17.86 5.10
CA SER A 371 -11.50 -16.91 6.13
C SER A 371 -13.03 -16.81 6.16
N ASP A 372 -13.57 -16.30 7.26
CA ASP A 372 -14.99 -16.01 7.43
C ASP A 372 -15.35 -14.67 6.81
N LEU A 373 -14.47 -13.69 7.02
CA LEU A 373 -14.64 -12.32 6.60
C LEU A 373 -13.34 -11.82 5.97
N LYS A 374 -13.47 -10.95 4.97
CA LYS A 374 -12.36 -10.17 4.43
C LYS A 374 -12.41 -8.77 5.01
N LEU A 375 -11.32 -8.32 5.61
CA LEU A 375 -11.14 -7.00 6.21
C LEU A 375 -10.20 -6.17 5.33
N SER A 376 -10.75 -5.27 4.52
CA SER A 376 -9.96 -4.27 3.81
C SER A 376 -9.65 -3.11 4.76
N VAL A 377 -8.38 -2.73 4.91
CA VAL A 377 -7.93 -1.62 5.77
C VAL A 377 -7.22 -0.58 4.92
N LYS A 378 -7.64 0.69 5.02
CA LYS A 378 -6.99 1.81 4.33
C LYS A 378 -5.67 2.10 5.03
N VAL A 379 -4.57 1.96 4.29
CA VAL A 379 -3.22 2.29 4.77
C VAL A 379 -2.64 3.45 3.97
N PRO A 380 -1.65 4.20 4.52
CA PRO A 380 -0.90 5.18 3.75
C PRO A 380 -0.34 4.58 2.45
N TRP A 381 -0.28 5.37 1.38
CA TRP A 381 0.15 4.87 0.07
C TRP A 381 1.57 4.27 0.09
N ARG A 382 2.48 4.83 0.90
CA ARG A 382 3.83 4.29 1.08
C ARG A 382 3.80 2.87 1.65
N GLU A 383 3.02 2.65 2.71
CA GLU A 383 2.82 1.32 3.30
C GLU A 383 2.22 0.33 2.29
N ALA A 384 1.26 0.79 1.48
CA ALA A 384 0.60 -0.04 0.48
C ALA A 384 1.45 -0.39 -0.74
N LEU A 385 2.46 0.43 -1.09
CA LEU A 385 3.12 0.34 -2.39
C LEU A 385 4.64 0.15 -2.32
N GLU A 386 5.34 0.78 -1.37
CA GLU A 386 6.80 0.68 -1.28
C GLU A 386 7.23 -0.75 -0.94
N ILE A 387 8.40 -1.17 -1.42
CA ILE A 387 8.99 -2.43 -0.95
C ILE A 387 9.29 -2.33 0.55
N PRO A 388 8.79 -3.28 1.38
CA PRO A 388 9.14 -3.36 2.80
C PRO A 388 10.66 -3.39 2.99
N LEU A 389 11.19 -2.71 4.00
CA LEU A 389 12.63 -2.58 4.22
C LEU A 389 13.37 -3.92 4.20
N GLN A 390 12.81 -4.93 4.88
CA GLN A 390 13.33 -6.30 4.93
C GLN A 390 13.46 -6.99 3.56
N TYR A 391 12.76 -6.53 2.51
CA TYR A 391 12.79 -7.10 1.16
C TYR A 391 13.62 -6.29 0.17
N ARG A 392 14.03 -5.06 0.52
CA ARG A 392 14.72 -4.15 -0.40
C ARG A 392 16.03 -4.75 -0.91
N ASN A 393 16.84 -5.35 -0.04
CA ASN A 393 18.11 -5.97 -0.43
C ASN A 393 17.92 -7.13 -1.42
N ALA A 394 16.90 -7.98 -1.19
CA ALA A 394 16.61 -9.13 -2.06
C ALA A 394 16.06 -8.70 -3.44
N LEU A 395 15.36 -7.57 -3.49
CA LEU A 395 14.71 -7.08 -4.72
C LEU A 395 15.52 -6.05 -5.48
N GLN A 396 16.46 -5.33 -4.86
CA GLN A 396 17.12 -4.15 -5.46
C GLN A 396 17.76 -4.43 -6.83
N VAL A 397 18.45 -5.56 -6.98
CA VAL A 397 19.09 -5.96 -8.26
C VAL A 397 18.03 -6.38 -9.28
N ARG A 398 17.05 -7.18 -8.83
CA ARG A 398 15.99 -7.77 -9.67
C ARG A 398 15.03 -6.73 -10.24
N ILE A 399 14.71 -5.68 -9.48
CA ILE A 399 13.83 -4.59 -9.93
C ILE A 399 14.43 -3.84 -11.11
N ARG A 400 15.76 -3.68 -11.10
CA ARG A 400 16.51 -3.01 -12.16
C ARG A 400 16.89 -3.92 -13.33
N SER A 401 16.51 -5.20 -13.25
CA SER A 401 16.72 -6.22 -14.28
C SER A 401 15.39 -6.97 -14.52
N PRO A 402 14.50 -6.45 -15.39
CA PRO A 402 13.14 -6.99 -15.58
C PRO A 402 13.11 -8.49 -15.93
N GLU A 403 14.14 -8.99 -16.60
CA GLU A 403 14.28 -10.39 -17.00
C GLU A 403 14.43 -11.34 -15.80
N GLU A 404 15.03 -10.89 -14.70
CA GLU A 404 15.26 -11.71 -13.49
C GLU A 404 13.98 -11.97 -12.71
N ILE A 405 12.98 -11.07 -12.79
CA ILE A 405 11.67 -11.27 -12.13
C ILE A 405 10.73 -12.11 -13.01
N VAL A 406 10.89 -12.07 -14.34
CA VAL A 406 10.02 -12.76 -15.30
C VAL A 406 10.46 -14.22 -15.53
N ARG A 407 11.76 -14.53 -15.49
CA ARG A 407 12.26 -15.89 -15.69
C ARG A 407 12.11 -16.73 -14.43
N ARG A 408 10.96 -17.38 -14.27
CA ARG A 408 10.73 -18.53 -13.37
C ARG A 408 11.63 -19.75 -13.65
N THR A 409 12.71 -19.64 -14.43
CA THR A 409 13.37 -20.78 -15.09
C THR A 409 14.78 -21.12 -14.62
N HIS A 410 15.44 -20.32 -13.76
CA HIS A 410 16.81 -20.64 -13.33
C HIS A 410 17.06 -20.33 -11.85
N PHE A 411 16.52 -21.17 -10.98
CA PHE A 411 16.85 -21.15 -9.55
C PHE A 411 17.42 -22.50 -9.12
N GLY A 412 18.47 -22.46 -8.30
CA GLY A 412 18.83 -23.57 -7.42
C GLY A 412 17.68 -23.85 -6.44
N ILE A 413 17.54 -25.10 -6.00
CA ILE A 413 16.39 -25.56 -5.20
C ILE A 413 16.25 -24.78 -3.88
N ASP A 414 17.36 -24.32 -3.30
CA ASP A 414 17.40 -23.64 -1.99
C ASP A 414 17.06 -22.14 -2.05
N GLU A 415 17.25 -21.47 -3.21
CA GLU A 415 16.90 -20.05 -3.42
C GLU A 415 15.39 -19.84 -3.68
N ARG A 416 14.66 -20.89 -4.11
CA ARG A 416 13.25 -20.78 -4.55
C ARG A 416 12.26 -20.33 -3.47
N ALA A 417 12.39 -20.78 -2.22
CA ALA A 417 11.28 -20.66 -1.24
C ALA A 417 11.16 -19.28 -0.58
N THR A 418 12.29 -18.65 -0.22
CA THR A 418 12.31 -17.33 0.41
C THR A 418 12.04 -16.23 -0.62
N ASP A 419 12.51 -16.42 -1.84
CA ASP A 419 12.33 -15.49 -2.95
C ASP A 419 10.89 -15.48 -3.49
N GLU A 420 10.19 -16.61 -3.50
CA GLU A 420 8.82 -16.70 -4.01
C GLU A 420 7.85 -15.83 -3.20
N MET A 421 7.91 -15.86 -1.87
CA MET A 421 7.04 -15.03 -1.01
C MET A 421 7.32 -13.53 -1.20
N ILE A 422 8.59 -13.14 -1.32
CA ILE A 422 9.02 -11.76 -1.53
C ILE A 422 8.55 -11.25 -2.90
N ILE A 423 8.72 -12.07 -3.94
CA ILE A 423 8.28 -11.75 -5.30
C ILE A 423 6.75 -11.66 -5.36
N ASP A 424 6.04 -12.59 -4.74
CA ASP A 424 4.57 -12.61 -4.69
C ASP A 424 4.00 -11.38 -3.96
N ASP A 425 4.62 -10.94 -2.86
CA ASP A 425 4.26 -9.67 -2.22
C ASP A 425 4.49 -8.47 -3.15
N PHE A 426 5.64 -8.39 -3.80
CA PHE A 426 5.96 -7.32 -4.74
C PHE A 426 4.97 -7.28 -5.92
N LEU A 427 4.61 -8.44 -6.48
CA LEU A 427 3.62 -8.52 -7.57
C LEU A 427 2.23 -8.08 -7.13
N ARG A 428 1.81 -8.37 -5.89
CA ARG A 428 0.55 -7.84 -5.32
C ARG A 428 0.57 -6.31 -5.20
N ARG A 429 1.69 -5.71 -4.78
CA ARG A 429 1.84 -4.25 -4.71
C ARG A 429 1.75 -3.61 -6.09
N GLU A 430 2.36 -4.24 -7.09
CA GLU A 430 2.25 -3.80 -8.49
C GLU A 430 0.81 -3.90 -9.02
N GLU A 431 0.10 -4.99 -8.74
CA GLU A 431 -1.30 -5.14 -9.11
C GLU A 431 -2.19 -4.09 -8.41
N ARG A 432 -1.93 -3.82 -7.13
CA ARG A 432 -2.62 -2.77 -6.36
C ARG A 432 -2.37 -1.39 -6.95
N LEU A 433 -1.15 -1.07 -7.36
CA LEU A 433 -0.80 0.17 -8.05
C LEU A 433 -1.60 0.28 -9.35
N ASN A 434 -1.61 -0.77 -10.18
CA ASN A 434 -2.33 -0.78 -11.45
C ASN A 434 -3.85 -0.58 -11.27
N GLY A 435 -4.47 -1.34 -10.37
CA GLY A 435 -5.90 -1.19 -10.10
C GLY A 435 -6.26 0.17 -9.52
N THR A 436 -5.35 0.82 -8.79
CA THR A 436 -5.58 2.14 -8.20
C THR A 436 -5.39 3.26 -9.21
N SER A 437 -4.33 3.21 -10.03
CA SER A 437 -4.11 4.19 -11.10
C SER A 437 -5.26 4.15 -12.12
N GLU A 438 -5.72 2.96 -12.52
CA GLU A 438 -6.87 2.82 -13.43
C GLU A 438 -8.13 3.46 -12.85
N ARG A 439 -8.43 3.23 -11.57
CA ARG A 439 -9.58 3.86 -10.89
C ARG A 439 -9.43 5.37 -10.79
N PHE A 440 -8.21 5.85 -10.54
CA PHE A 440 -7.89 7.28 -10.46
C PHE A 440 -8.20 7.96 -11.80
N PHE A 441 -7.62 7.49 -12.91
CA PHE A 441 -7.81 8.11 -14.22
C PHE A 441 -9.22 7.89 -14.79
N ARG A 442 -9.90 6.78 -14.47
CA ARG A 442 -11.34 6.61 -14.81
C ARG A 442 -12.23 7.68 -14.17
N ARG A 443 -11.85 8.22 -13.02
CA ARG A 443 -12.59 9.27 -12.29
C ARG A 443 -12.11 10.68 -12.66
N HIS A 444 -10.82 10.85 -12.95
CA HIS A 444 -10.17 12.11 -13.32
C HIS A 444 -10.10 12.34 -14.84
N TYR A 445 -11.24 12.29 -15.54
CA TYR A 445 -11.33 12.75 -16.93
C TYR A 445 -11.37 14.29 -17.08
N ALA A 446 -11.60 15.00 -15.98
CA ALA A 446 -11.65 16.46 -15.95
C ALA A 446 -10.31 16.99 -15.40
N SER A 447 -9.45 17.46 -16.29
CA SER A 447 -8.15 18.03 -15.96
C SER A 447 -8.29 19.36 -15.22
N ARG A 448 -7.43 19.60 -14.22
CA ARG A 448 -7.05 20.96 -13.83
C ARG A 448 -6.12 21.48 -14.93
N HIS A 449 -6.68 22.00 -16.01
CA HIS A 449 -5.85 22.70 -16.97
C HIS A 449 -5.31 23.95 -16.28
N ALA A 450 -3.98 24.01 -16.07
CA ALA A 450 -3.33 25.30 -16.07
C ALA A 450 -3.75 25.98 -17.37
N ASN A 451 -4.16 27.23 -17.30
CA ASN A 451 -4.26 28.07 -18.49
C ASN A 451 -2.90 28.75 -18.58
N PRO A 452 -1.86 28.13 -19.19
CA PRO A 452 -0.58 28.78 -19.33
C PRO A 452 -0.85 30.05 -20.12
N ARG A 453 -0.81 31.20 -19.40
CA ARG A 453 -0.86 32.53 -20.01
C ARG A 453 0.03 32.46 -21.24
N ALA A 454 -0.42 33.03 -22.35
CA ALA A 454 0.40 33.15 -23.53
C ALA A 454 1.68 33.92 -23.15
N LEU A 455 2.74 33.18 -22.83
CA LEU A 455 4.06 33.72 -22.58
C LEU A 455 4.58 34.16 -23.94
N GLN A 456 4.44 35.45 -24.22
CA GLN A 456 5.18 36.10 -25.29
C GLN A 456 6.60 36.28 -24.78
N SER A 457 7.53 35.42 -25.21
CA SER A 457 8.95 35.63 -24.88
C SER A 457 9.46 36.89 -25.58
N PRO A 458 10.18 37.78 -24.89
CA PRO A 458 11.05 38.76 -25.52
C PRO A 458 12.08 38.01 -26.39
N ALA A 459 12.30 38.48 -27.61
CA ALA A 459 13.04 37.79 -28.67
C ALA A 459 14.53 37.45 -28.37
N ASP A 460 15.06 37.83 -27.20
CA ASP A 460 16.48 37.68 -26.80
C ASP A 460 16.64 37.15 -25.35
N SER A 461 15.71 36.34 -24.86
CA SER A 461 15.72 35.87 -23.46
C SER A 461 16.75 34.75 -23.24
N SER A 462 17.66 34.91 -22.27
CA SER A 462 18.51 33.81 -21.81
C SER A 462 17.68 32.68 -21.20
N GLU A 463 18.22 31.45 -21.15
CA GLU A 463 17.56 30.31 -20.51
C GLU A 463 17.14 30.59 -19.07
N SER A 464 17.97 31.33 -18.32
CA SER A 464 17.66 31.81 -16.97
C SER A 464 16.43 32.71 -16.91
N ARG A 465 16.29 33.66 -17.85
CA ARG A 465 15.12 34.56 -17.96
C ARG A 465 13.85 33.79 -18.33
N VAL A 466 13.98 32.78 -19.17
CA VAL A 466 12.87 31.87 -19.50
C VAL A 466 12.40 31.16 -18.23
N LEU A 467 13.32 30.57 -17.46
CA LEU A 467 12.97 29.94 -16.18
C LEU A 467 12.32 30.91 -15.20
N GLU A 468 12.85 32.13 -15.04
CA GLU A 468 12.24 33.18 -14.21
C GLU A 468 10.79 33.45 -14.62
N SER A 469 10.52 33.61 -15.92
CA SER A 469 9.18 33.87 -16.45
C SER A 469 8.19 32.72 -16.20
N LEU A 470 8.68 31.47 -16.23
CA LEU A 470 7.84 30.28 -15.99
C LEU A 470 7.38 30.16 -14.54
N TYR A 471 8.17 30.70 -13.59
CA TYR A 471 7.81 30.76 -12.17
C TYR A 471 7.02 32.03 -11.81
N GLU A 472 6.68 32.90 -12.75
CA GLU A 472 5.79 34.03 -12.51
C GLU A 472 4.36 33.54 -12.24
N GLY A 473 3.99 33.44 -10.96
CA GLY A 473 2.66 33.06 -10.51
C GLY A 473 2.40 31.54 -10.44
N HIS A 474 3.43 30.71 -10.53
CA HIS A 474 3.34 29.25 -10.34
C HIS A 474 4.48 28.75 -9.46
N ASP A 475 4.20 27.74 -8.64
CA ASP A 475 5.20 27.14 -7.76
C ASP A 475 5.83 25.87 -8.35
N GLY A 476 5.31 25.34 -9.45
CA GLY A 476 5.82 24.11 -10.07
C GLY A 476 6.14 24.27 -11.55
N LEU A 477 7.12 23.49 -12.03
CA LEU A 477 7.44 23.32 -13.44
C LEU A 477 7.71 21.84 -13.75
N VAL A 478 7.13 21.32 -14.83
CA VAL A 478 7.44 19.97 -15.33
C VAL A 478 8.32 20.10 -16.56
N LEU A 479 9.57 19.66 -16.43
CA LEU A 479 10.56 19.60 -17.49
C LEU A 479 10.58 18.22 -18.15
N GLY A 480 10.08 18.17 -19.38
CA GLY A 480 10.10 17.02 -20.27
C GLY A 480 11.45 16.84 -20.96
N THR A 481 11.89 15.59 -21.09
CA THR A 481 13.04 15.21 -21.90
C THR A 481 12.72 14.09 -22.88
N GLU A 482 13.27 14.20 -24.08
CA GLU A 482 13.28 13.12 -25.05
C GLU A 482 14.20 11.96 -24.57
N PRO A 483 13.88 10.69 -24.85
CA PRO A 483 14.76 9.56 -24.53
C PRO A 483 16.15 9.73 -25.16
N GLY A 484 17.22 9.53 -24.38
CA GLY A 484 18.60 9.68 -24.84
C GLY A 484 19.07 11.14 -25.03
N SER A 485 18.24 12.13 -24.72
CA SER A 485 18.63 13.54 -24.82
C SER A 485 19.26 14.07 -23.52
N ILE A 486 20.36 14.83 -23.66
CA ILE A 486 21.02 15.51 -22.53
C ILE A 486 20.45 16.91 -22.24
N THR A 487 19.59 17.45 -23.12
CA THR A 487 19.26 18.89 -23.12
C THR A 487 18.55 19.37 -21.86
N ALA A 488 17.63 18.57 -21.32
CA ALA A 488 16.92 18.93 -20.09
C ALA A 488 17.87 18.97 -18.88
N ARG A 489 18.79 18.01 -18.77
CA ARG A 489 19.78 17.99 -17.69
C ARG A 489 20.81 19.09 -17.83
N LYS A 490 21.22 19.39 -19.06
CA LYS A 490 22.10 20.52 -19.38
C LYS A 490 21.44 21.83 -18.92
N LEU A 491 20.20 22.08 -19.34
CA LEU A 491 19.43 23.25 -18.92
C LEU A 491 19.39 23.37 -17.38
N LEU A 492 19.10 22.27 -16.68
CA LEU A 492 19.07 22.27 -15.21
C LEU A 492 20.43 22.60 -14.60
N LEU A 493 21.49 21.90 -15.01
CA LEU A 493 22.83 22.05 -14.44
C LEU A 493 23.41 23.43 -14.70
N ASP A 494 23.18 24.00 -15.89
CA ASP A 494 23.63 25.34 -16.25
C ASP A 494 22.87 26.43 -15.49
N ASN A 495 21.68 26.13 -14.96
CA ASN A 495 20.78 27.10 -14.33
C ASN A 495 20.45 26.78 -12.85
N MET A 496 21.19 25.90 -12.18
CA MET A 496 20.95 25.57 -10.76
C MET A 496 20.96 26.80 -9.84
N GLN A 497 21.88 27.74 -10.07
CA GLN A 497 21.92 29.00 -9.33
C GLN A 497 20.66 29.86 -9.54
N THR A 498 20.10 29.87 -10.75
CA THR A 498 18.84 30.56 -11.05
C THR A 498 17.69 29.92 -10.28
N LEU A 499 17.58 28.59 -10.28
CA LEU A 499 16.57 27.85 -9.53
C LEU A 499 16.66 28.12 -8.02
N ALA A 500 17.86 28.13 -7.45
CA ALA A 500 18.08 28.48 -6.05
C ALA A 500 17.69 29.94 -5.73
N THR A 501 18.00 30.87 -6.63
CA THR A 501 17.60 32.29 -6.50
C THR A 501 16.07 32.44 -6.55
N LEU A 502 15.41 31.64 -7.39
CA LEU A 502 13.94 31.56 -7.46
C LEU A 502 13.32 30.87 -6.25
N LYS A 503 14.14 30.31 -5.34
CA LYS A 503 13.75 29.53 -4.17
C LYS A 503 13.06 28.21 -4.50
N VAL A 504 13.47 27.55 -5.58
CA VAL A 504 13.10 26.16 -5.84
C VAL A 504 13.73 25.30 -4.75
N GLU A 505 12.90 24.63 -3.96
CA GLU A 505 13.35 23.83 -2.81
C GLU A 505 13.53 22.36 -3.17
N LYS A 506 12.76 21.88 -4.17
CA LYS A 506 12.78 20.47 -4.59
C LYS A 506 12.95 20.26 -6.08
N LEU A 507 13.77 19.26 -6.40
CA LEU A 507 13.92 18.68 -7.72
C LEU A 507 13.43 17.22 -7.70
N TYR A 508 12.30 16.97 -8.33
CA TYR A 508 11.75 15.63 -8.48
C TYR A 508 12.32 14.96 -9.74
N VAL A 509 12.80 13.71 -9.65
CA VAL A 509 13.54 13.05 -10.74
C VAL A 509 12.99 11.66 -11.02
N GLN A 510 12.61 11.41 -12.29
CA GLN A 510 12.23 10.09 -12.78
C GLN A 510 13.42 9.10 -12.77
N ASN A 511 13.14 7.80 -12.69
CA ASN A 511 14.10 6.68 -12.68
C ASN A 511 14.96 6.56 -11.42
N LEU A 512 14.79 7.47 -10.45
CA LEU A 512 15.20 7.26 -9.06
C LEU A 512 14.01 6.73 -8.28
N LEU A 513 14.24 5.70 -7.47
CA LEU A 513 13.21 4.91 -6.80
C LEU A 513 13.05 5.36 -5.35
N THR A 514 11.84 5.75 -4.97
CA THR A 514 11.52 6.25 -3.62
C THR A 514 11.82 5.20 -2.54
N ASP A 515 11.56 3.93 -2.85
CA ASP A 515 11.76 2.81 -1.94
C ASP A 515 13.19 2.24 -1.95
N LEU A 516 14.03 2.55 -2.93
CA LEU A 516 15.40 2.01 -2.99
C LEU A 516 16.50 3.07 -2.92
N ASP A 517 16.28 4.23 -3.52
CA ASP A 517 17.29 5.28 -3.71
C ASP A 517 17.14 6.44 -2.74
N GLN A 518 15.90 6.81 -2.37
CA GLN A 518 15.66 7.99 -1.53
C GLN A 518 16.46 7.99 -0.23
N PRO A 519 16.63 6.87 0.51
CA PRO A 519 17.46 6.87 1.71
C PRO A 519 18.91 7.32 1.42
N PHE A 520 19.49 6.87 0.30
CA PHE A 520 20.85 7.28 -0.10
C PHE A 520 20.90 8.73 -0.58
N ILE A 521 19.83 9.22 -1.22
CA ILE A 521 19.71 10.63 -1.64
C ILE A 521 19.66 11.54 -0.41
N ASP A 522 18.85 11.19 0.58
CA ASP A 522 18.67 11.95 1.82
C ASP A 522 19.96 11.96 2.66
N ASP A 523 20.60 10.79 2.80
CA ASP A 523 21.88 10.64 3.48
C ASP A 523 22.98 11.46 2.78
N PHE A 524 23.03 11.44 1.45
CA PHE A 524 23.97 12.26 0.69
C PHE A 524 23.69 13.76 0.87
N TYR A 525 22.43 14.18 0.83
CA TYR A 525 22.06 15.58 1.06
C TYR A 525 22.54 16.04 2.45
N ALA A 526 22.29 15.24 3.49
CA ALA A 526 22.65 15.55 4.87
C ALA A 526 24.17 15.52 5.12
N THR A 527 24.87 14.50 4.61
CA THR A 527 26.27 14.23 4.98
C THR A 527 27.29 14.69 3.93
N GLY A 528 26.87 14.83 2.68
CA GLY A 528 27.76 15.03 1.52
C GLY A 528 28.49 13.76 1.08
N ILE A 529 28.23 12.60 1.68
CA ILE A 529 28.89 11.33 1.37
C ILE A 529 27.97 10.49 0.49
N MET A 530 28.44 10.15 -0.72
CA MET A 530 27.71 9.28 -1.64
C MET A 530 28.32 7.86 -1.59
N PRO A 531 27.59 6.83 -1.15
CA PRO A 531 28.12 5.47 -1.09
C PRO A 531 28.46 4.93 -2.49
N LYS A 532 29.54 4.14 -2.60
CA LYS A 532 30.00 3.62 -3.90
C LYS A 532 28.95 2.77 -4.63
N ALA A 533 28.17 1.99 -3.89
CA ALA A 533 27.06 1.21 -4.45
C ALA A 533 25.99 2.10 -5.09
N PHE A 534 25.71 3.27 -4.48
CA PHE A 534 24.76 4.23 -5.02
C PHE A 534 25.33 4.94 -6.26
N GLU A 535 26.61 5.31 -6.27
CA GLU A 535 27.27 5.84 -7.49
C GLU A 535 27.14 4.88 -8.68
N THR A 536 27.39 3.58 -8.46
CA THR A 536 27.23 2.54 -9.48
C THR A 536 25.79 2.45 -9.96
N THR A 537 24.82 2.62 -9.06
CA THR A 537 23.39 2.64 -9.39
C THR A 537 23.05 3.82 -10.30
N LEU A 538 23.51 5.03 -9.98
CA LEU A 538 23.30 6.23 -10.79
C LEU A 538 23.92 6.09 -12.19
N ALA A 539 25.15 5.55 -12.28
CA ALA A 539 25.82 5.32 -13.56
C ALA A 539 25.08 4.27 -14.42
N ALA A 540 24.51 3.24 -13.79
CA ALA A 540 23.70 2.25 -14.48
C ALA A 540 22.38 2.85 -15.01
N GLU A 541 21.70 3.72 -14.25
CA GLU A 541 20.51 4.44 -14.73
C GLU A 541 20.85 5.35 -15.92
N ASP A 542 21.97 6.07 -15.88
CA ASP A 542 22.42 6.92 -17.00
C ASP A 542 22.70 6.10 -18.27
N SER A 543 23.28 4.91 -18.10
CA SER A 543 23.53 3.98 -19.20
C SER A 543 22.22 3.43 -19.80
N ARG A 544 21.24 3.09 -18.96
CA ARG A 544 19.92 2.61 -19.43
C ARG A 544 19.12 3.67 -20.17
N GLN A 545 19.30 4.94 -19.83
CA GLN A 545 18.69 6.06 -20.54
C GLN A 545 19.38 6.38 -21.87
N ALA A 546 20.35 5.57 -22.30
CA ALA A 546 21.14 5.74 -23.53
C ALA A 546 21.89 7.09 -23.60
N LEU A 547 22.17 7.69 -22.44
CA LEU A 547 22.88 8.98 -22.39
C LEU A 547 24.39 8.81 -22.48
N GLY A 548 24.92 7.61 -22.16
CA GLY A 548 26.33 7.26 -22.35
C GLY A 548 27.31 8.19 -21.61
N LEU A 549 26.89 8.81 -20.50
CA LEU A 549 27.62 9.91 -19.88
C LEU A 549 28.65 9.41 -18.87
N THR A 550 29.92 9.68 -19.14
CA THR A 550 30.94 9.84 -18.10
C THR A 550 31.18 11.34 -17.89
N ASN A 551 30.41 11.94 -16.96
CA ASN A 551 30.80 13.01 -16.03
C ASN A 551 30.18 14.45 -16.08
N GLU A 552 29.75 15.06 -17.20
CA GLU A 552 29.27 16.48 -17.12
C GLU A 552 27.77 16.65 -16.81
N TYR A 553 26.89 15.82 -17.37
CA TYR A 553 25.41 15.92 -17.16
C TYR A 553 24.80 14.64 -16.55
N SER A 554 25.61 13.89 -15.79
CA SER A 554 25.18 12.64 -15.14
C SER A 554 24.19 12.89 -13.99
N LEU A 555 23.44 11.86 -13.59
CA LEU A 555 22.61 11.91 -12.39
C LEU A 555 23.44 12.23 -11.14
N GLN A 556 24.65 11.68 -11.05
CA GLN A 556 25.59 12.00 -9.97
C GLN A 556 25.90 13.50 -9.92
N ARG A 557 26.20 14.12 -11.08
CA ARG A 557 26.48 15.56 -11.13
C ARG A 557 25.25 16.39 -10.79
N LEU A 558 24.07 15.96 -11.21
CA LEU A 558 22.79 16.58 -10.84
C LEU A 558 22.57 16.61 -9.33
N LEU A 559 22.78 15.48 -8.65
CA LEU A 559 22.64 15.39 -7.18
C LEU A 559 23.67 16.28 -6.46
N ILE A 560 24.93 16.27 -6.92
CA ILE A 560 25.98 17.13 -6.35
C ILE A 560 25.61 18.60 -6.50
N SER A 561 25.24 19.03 -7.71
CA SER A 561 24.92 20.43 -7.99
C SER A 561 23.66 20.90 -7.26
N ALA A 562 22.62 20.06 -7.18
CA ALA A 562 21.42 20.35 -6.40
C ALA A 562 21.76 20.59 -4.93
N ARG A 563 22.59 19.72 -4.32
CA ARG A 563 23.05 19.88 -2.93
C ARG A 563 23.87 21.15 -2.72
N GLU A 564 24.80 21.46 -3.63
CA GLU A 564 25.63 22.69 -3.58
C GLU A 564 24.76 23.96 -3.55
N HIS A 565 23.58 23.91 -4.17
CA HIS A 565 22.64 25.03 -4.25
C HIS A 565 21.45 24.92 -3.27
N GLY A 566 21.46 23.95 -2.34
CA GLY A 566 20.41 23.80 -1.32
C GLY A 566 19.07 23.28 -1.86
N ILE A 567 19.06 22.65 -3.03
CA ILE A 567 17.88 22.05 -3.66
C ILE A 567 17.86 20.56 -3.30
N LYS A 568 16.78 20.09 -2.69
CA LYS A 568 16.61 18.68 -2.32
C LYS A 568 16.16 17.86 -3.50
N VAL A 569 16.79 16.72 -3.73
CA VAL A 569 16.36 15.77 -4.77
C VAL A 569 15.37 14.77 -4.18
N GLN A 570 14.28 14.52 -4.89
CA GLN A 570 13.27 13.53 -4.54
C GLN A 570 13.04 12.59 -5.73
N ALA A 571 13.10 11.28 -5.46
CA ALA A 571 12.72 10.23 -6.40
C ALA A 571 11.23 10.32 -6.77
N LEU A 572 10.91 10.17 -8.06
CA LEU A 572 9.52 10.09 -8.56
C LEU A 572 9.06 8.68 -8.88
N ASP A 573 9.98 7.75 -9.09
CA ASP A 573 9.64 6.36 -9.34
C ASP A 573 9.52 5.58 -8.03
N MET A 574 8.94 4.41 -8.17
CA MET A 574 8.94 3.35 -7.18
C MET A 574 9.25 2.04 -7.91
N ALA A 575 9.78 1.05 -7.22
CA ALA A 575 10.07 -0.26 -7.81
C ALA A 575 8.91 -0.84 -8.63
N ALA A 576 7.66 -0.71 -8.15
CA ALA A 576 6.46 -1.17 -8.85
C ALA A 576 6.16 -0.40 -10.15
N SER A 577 6.30 0.93 -10.17
CA SER A 577 6.11 1.73 -11.40
C SER A 577 7.26 1.53 -12.38
N TYR A 578 8.49 1.53 -11.87
CA TYR A 578 9.72 1.39 -12.63
C TYR A 578 9.75 0.08 -13.41
N ARG A 579 9.51 -1.06 -12.73
CA ARG A 579 9.54 -2.37 -13.41
C ARG A 579 8.48 -2.47 -14.51
N LYS A 580 7.26 -1.98 -14.24
CA LYS A 580 6.19 -1.96 -15.24
C LYS A 580 6.59 -1.21 -16.49
N GLN A 581 7.17 -0.01 -16.35
CA GLN A 581 7.65 0.78 -17.49
C GLN A 581 8.64 0.00 -18.36
N GLN A 582 9.54 -0.78 -17.74
CA GLN A 582 10.53 -1.58 -18.46
C GLN A 582 9.92 -2.79 -19.19
N GLN A 583 8.74 -3.28 -18.78
CA GLN A 583 8.10 -4.45 -19.37
C GLN A 583 7.02 -4.11 -20.39
N LYS A 584 6.28 -3.02 -20.15
CA LYS A 584 5.13 -2.61 -20.94
C LYS A 584 4.94 -1.11 -20.82
N HIS A 585 4.58 -0.46 -21.92
CA HIS A 585 4.11 0.92 -21.92
C HIS A 585 3.00 1.13 -20.86
N ASN A 586 3.32 1.84 -19.76
CA ASN A 586 2.41 2.04 -18.63
C ASN A 586 2.52 3.45 -18.01
N VAL A 587 2.20 4.45 -18.83
CA VAL A 587 2.11 5.87 -18.44
C VAL A 587 1.18 6.09 -17.22
N PRO A 588 -0.02 5.49 -17.13
CA PRO A 588 -0.92 5.72 -15.99
C PRO A 588 -0.28 5.42 -14.63
N THR A 589 0.40 4.29 -14.45
CA THR A 589 0.97 3.95 -13.13
C THR A 589 2.03 4.95 -12.67
N PHE A 590 2.85 5.45 -13.60
CA PHE A 590 3.87 6.44 -13.28
C PHE A 590 3.27 7.81 -12.99
N ASN A 591 2.38 8.31 -13.85
CA ASN A 591 1.77 9.62 -13.64
C ASN A 591 0.98 9.66 -12.32
N TYR A 592 0.31 8.56 -11.95
CA TYR A 592 -0.35 8.44 -10.65
C TYR A 592 0.64 8.51 -9.47
N ILE A 593 1.73 7.75 -9.50
CA ILE A 593 2.67 7.73 -8.37
C ILE A 593 3.44 9.05 -8.27
N ALA A 594 3.88 9.63 -9.39
CA ALA A 594 4.55 10.92 -9.41
C ALA A 594 3.62 12.03 -8.89
N HIS A 595 2.35 12.03 -9.30
CA HIS A 595 1.35 12.93 -8.74
C HIS A 595 1.18 12.75 -7.24
N THR A 596 1.06 11.50 -6.77
CA THR A 596 0.90 11.16 -5.35
C THR A 596 2.10 11.63 -4.53
N ILE A 597 3.33 11.45 -5.02
CA ILE A 597 4.56 11.89 -4.35
C ILE A 597 4.59 13.42 -4.23
N ILE A 598 4.37 14.15 -5.32
CA ILE A 598 4.41 15.61 -5.33
C ILE A 598 3.28 16.18 -4.45
N ASP A 599 2.05 15.70 -4.60
CA ASP A 599 0.89 16.21 -3.85
C ASP A 599 1.03 15.94 -2.34
N ASN A 600 1.47 14.73 -1.97
CA ASN A 600 1.76 14.40 -0.57
C ASN A 600 2.85 15.30 0.02
N ASP A 601 3.89 15.59 -0.75
CA ASP A 601 4.99 16.43 -0.33
C ASP A 601 4.58 17.89 -0.10
N GLN A 602 3.81 18.47 -1.04
CA GLN A 602 3.24 19.82 -0.90
C GLN A 602 2.30 19.92 0.30
N GLN A 603 1.54 18.86 0.62
CA GLN A 603 0.64 18.83 1.77
C GLN A 603 1.39 18.75 3.11
N HIS A 604 2.46 17.96 3.21
CA HIS A 604 3.17 17.73 4.48
C HIS A 604 4.19 18.82 4.80
N HIS A 605 4.82 19.41 3.80
CA HIS A 605 5.87 20.41 3.97
C HIS A 605 5.41 21.84 3.68
N GLY A 606 4.15 22.01 3.28
CA GLY A 606 3.59 23.28 2.83
C GLY A 606 3.92 23.57 1.36
N ALA A 607 3.20 24.53 0.80
CA ALA A 607 3.43 24.99 -0.57
C ALA A 607 4.85 25.54 -0.71
N HIS A 608 5.63 24.99 -1.63
CA HIS A 608 7.00 25.39 -1.91
C HIS A 608 7.29 25.23 -3.40
N LYS A 609 8.31 25.92 -3.90
CA LYS A 609 8.64 25.84 -5.32
C LYS A 609 9.38 24.56 -5.67
N TRP A 610 9.04 23.95 -6.80
CA TRP A 610 9.60 22.69 -7.23
C TRP A 610 9.71 22.56 -8.75
N LEU A 611 10.59 21.65 -9.19
CA LEU A 611 10.73 21.25 -10.59
C LEU A 611 10.70 19.72 -10.69
N ALA A 612 10.01 19.18 -11.69
CA ALA A 612 10.04 17.75 -12.00
C ALA A 612 10.75 17.48 -13.33
N LEU A 613 11.76 16.60 -13.33
CA LEU A 613 12.45 16.11 -14.53
C LEU A 613 11.92 14.72 -14.91
N VAL A 614 11.23 14.63 -16.05
CA VAL A 614 10.55 13.42 -16.53
C VAL A 614 10.67 13.28 -18.05
N LEU A 615 10.42 12.09 -18.59
CA LEU A 615 10.27 11.88 -20.03
C LEU A 615 9.06 12.65 -20.57
N ASP A 616 9.14 13.11 -21.83
CA ASP A 616 8.08 13.88 -22.49
C ASP A 616 6.70 13.21 -22.43
N VAL A 617 6.65 11.88 -22.48
CA VAL A 617 5.42 11.08 -22.39
C VAL A 617 4.68 11.22 -21.06
N HIS A 618 5.38 11.66 -19.99
CA HIS A 618 4.80 11.87 -18.66
C HIS A 618 4.58 13.34 -18.34
N ALA A 619 5.21 14.25 -19.10
CA ALA A 619 5.11 15.70 -18.87
C ALA A 619 3.73 16.25 -19.27
N GLY A 620 3.20 15.80 -20.42
CA GLY A 620 1.93 16.24 -20.98
C GLY A 620 0.89 15.12 -21.13
N ASN A 621 -0.27 15.45 -21.72
CA ASN A 621 -1.33 14.48 -21.97
C ASN A 621 -0.93 13.51 -23.10
N VAL A 622 -1.06 12.22 -22.85
CA VAL A 622 -0.81 11.17 -23.84
C VAL A 622 -1.99 10.20 -23.81
N ARG A 623 -2.61 9.98 -24.97
CA ARG A 623 -3.71 9.02 -25.16
C ARG A 623 -4.88 9.20 -24.18
N GLY A 624 -5.16 10.44 -23.78
CA GLY A 624 -6.23 10.77 -22.83
C GLY A 624 -5.85 10.57 -21.36
N VAL A 625 -4.61 10.19 -21.07
CA VAL A 625 -4.04 10.17 -19.72
C VAL A 625 -3.39 11.52 -19.46
N PRO A 626 -3.87 12.31 -18.48
CA PRO A 626 -3.21 13.54 -18.06
C PRO A 626 -1.74 13.31 -17.65
N GLY A 627 -0.86 14.19 -18.11
CA GLY A 627 0.52 14.26 -17.67
C GLY A 627 0.65 14.90 -16.29
N ILE A 628 1.85 14.89 -15.73
CA ILE A 628 2.13 15.44 -14.40
C ILE A 628 1.78 16.93 -14.34
N ALA A 629 2.03 17.69 -15.42
CA ALA A 629 1.70 19.11 -15.45
C ALA A 629 0.20 19.37 -15.31
N GLN A 630 -0.65 18.59 -16.01
CA GLN A 630 -2.11 18.70 -15.89
C GLN A 630 -2.62 18.20 -14.53
N LEU A 631 -1.98 17.19 -13.93
CA LEU A 631 -2.35 16.68 -12.60
C LEU A 631 -2.01 17.68 -11.50
N GLN A 632 -0.90 18.41 -11.63
CA GLN A 632 -0.44 19.42 -10.67
C GLN A 632 -0.99 20.83 -10.96
N GLY A 633 -1.58 21.05 -12.14
CA GLY A 633 -2.06 22.37 -12.54
C GLY A 633 -0.92 23.37 -12.77
N VAL A 634 0.20 22.91 -13.34
CA VAL A 634 1.39 23.71 -13.62
C VAL A 634 1.77 23.68 -15.11
N SER A 635 2.75 24.50 -15.51
CA SER A 635 3.24 24.50 -16.89
C SER A 635 4.18 23.31 -17.16
N SER A 636 4.13 22.78 -18.38
CA SER A 636 5.10 21.83 -18.92
C SER A 636 5.99 22.45 -19.98
N LEU A 637 7.27 22.10 -19.94
CA LEU A 637 8.29 22.54 -20.89
C LEU A 637 9.09 21.34 -21.36
N ARG A 638 9.23 21.11 -22.67
CA ARG A 638 10.23 20.16 -23.19
C ARG A 638 11.41 20.86 -23.84
N THR A 639 12.57 20.22 -23.84
CA THR A 639 13.78 20.76 -24.47
C THR A 639 14.10 20.07 -25.79
N VAL A 640 14.63 20.82 -26.75
CA VAL A 640 15.15 20.29 -28.02
C VAL A 640 16.56 20.77 -28.25
N ALA A 641 17.40 19.88 -28.78
CA ALA A 641 18.78 20.24 -29.13
C ALA A 641 18.78 21.11 -30.39
N ILE A 642 19.54 22.21 -30.35
CA ILE A 642 19.89 23.04 -31.50
C ILE A 642 21.41 23.10 -31.65
N GLY A 643 21.86 23.31 -32.89
CA GLY A 643 23.29 23.39 -33.18
C GLY A 643 23.97 24.58 -32.52
N PRO A 644 25.30 24.53 -32.34
CA PRO A 644 26.04 25.60 -31.67
C PRO A 644 25.84 26.94 -32.38
N GLN A 645 25.76 28.04 -31.61
CA GLN A 645 25.55 29.42 -32.09
C GLN A 645 24.13 29.78 -32.54
N THR A 646 23.12 28.99 -32.16
CA THR A 646 21.71 29.35 -32.37
C THR A 646 21.15 30.00 -31.10
N SER A 647 20.39 31.09 -31.19
CA SER A 647 19.76 31.66 -29.99
C SER A 647 18.66 30.72 -29.48
N PRO A 648 18.62 30.38 -28.18
CA PRO A 648 17.56 29.55 -27.62
C PRO A 648 16.21 30.23 -27.82
N LYS A 649 15.22 29.47 -28.30
CA LYS A 649 13.88 29.96 -28.60
C LYS A 649 12.84 29.23 -27.76
N LEU A 650 11.91 29.99 -27.18
CA LEU A 650 10.74 29.46 -26.50
C LEU A 650 9.52 29.63 -27.42
N ASP A 651 8.83 28.54 -27.70
CA ASP A 651 7.61 28.53 -28.53
C ASP A 651 6.53 27.64 -27.92
N ARG A 652 5.31 27.74 -28.46
CA ARG A 652 4.26 26.73 -28.22
C ARG A 652 4.71 25.40 -28.80
N ASP A 653 4.57 24.34 -28.02
CA ASP A 653 4.97 23.02 -28.47
C ASP A 653 4.03 22.48 -29.56
N PRO A 654 4.50 22.24 -30.80
CA PRO A 654 3.71 21.60 -31.85
C PRO A 654 3.50 20.10 -31.61
N GLY A 655 4.16 19.53 -30.60
CA GLY A 655 4.25 18.09 -30.34
C GLY A 655 5.10 17.36 -31.38
N TYR A 656 5.42 16.11 -31.09
CA TYR A 656 6.13 15.22 -32.00
C TYR A 656 5.77 13.75 -31.71
N VAL A 657 6.08 12.86 -32.64
CA VAL A 657 6.00 11.42 -32.39
C VAL A 657 7.37 10.93 -31.94
N GLY A 658 7.44 10.39 -30.73
CA GLY A 658 8.63 9.77 -30.16
C GLY A 658 8.39 8.29 -29.86
N ARG A 659 9.48 7.51 -29.77
CA ARG A 659 9.41 6.10 -29.38
C ARG A 659 9.67 5.96 -27.88
N PHE A 660 8.65 5.55 -27.13
CA PHE A 660 8.68 5.38 -25.67
C PHE A 660 8.22 3.97 -25.30
N TYR A 661 9.03 3.25 -24.52
CA TYR A 661 8.69 1.89 -24.05
C TYR A 661 8.23 0.95 -25.19
N ASP A 662 9.00 0.96 -26.30
CA ASP A 662 8.72 0.22 -27.55
C ASP A 662 7.44 0.58 -28.32
N ARG A 663 6.89 1.77 -28.07
CA ARG A 663 5.70 2.27 -28.76
C ARG A 663 5.90 3.69 -29.28
N ASN A 664 5.32 3.99 -30.43
CA ASN A 664 5.27 5.36 -30.95
C ASN A 664 4.15 6.13 -30.23
N GLU A 665 4.49 7.23 -29.59
CA GLU A 665 3.55 8.11 -28.91
C GLU A 665 3.65 9.52 -29.46
N TYR A 666 2.49 10.13 -29.67
CA TYR A 666 2.41 11.57 -29.92
C TYR A 666 2.45 12.27 -28.56
N VAL A 667 3.53 13.02 -28.33
CA VAL A 667 3.76 13.74 -27.07
C VAL A 667 3.77 15.23 -27.33
N ARG A 668 3.20 15.98 -26.39
CA ARG A 668 3.12 17.43 -26.45
C ARG A 668 3.03 18.02 -25.04
N THR A 669 3.84 19.02 -24.80
CA THR A 669 3.85 19.87 -23.60
C THR A 669 3.21 21.23 -23.90
N ASP A 670 3.21 22.16 -22.95
CA ASP A 670 2.68 23.50 -23.19
C ASP A 670 3.63 24.36 -24.03
N LEU A 671 4.94 24.15 -23.84
CA LEU A 671 6.03 24.94 -24.39
C LEU A 671 7.22 24.07 -24.80
N VAL A 672 7.94 24.50 -25.82
CA VAL A 672 9.23 23.92 -26.24
C VAL A 672 10.33 24.95 -26.13
N LEU A 673 11.46 24.58 -25.53
CA LEU A 673 12.67 25.40 -25.47
C LEU A 673 13.77 24.75 -26.29
N GLU A 674 14.33 25.52 -27.23
CA GLU A 674 15.55 25.15 -27.93
C GLU A 674 16.77 25.39 -27.03
N VAL A 675 17.59 24.37 -26.84
CA VAL A 675 18.77 24.37 -25.97
C VAL A 675 20.01 24.08 -26.82
N ASN A 676 21.02 24.92 -26.70
CA ASN A 676 22.27 24.76 -27.43
C ASN A 676 23.03 23.51 -26.98
N THR A 677 23.47 22.72 -27.95
CA THR A 677 24.37 21.58 -27.73
C THR A 677 25.63 21.71 -28.57
N ASP A 678 26.75 21.20 -28.05
CA ASP A 678 28.05 21.26 -28.74
C ASP A 678 28.07 20.46 -30.05
N SER A 679 27.19 19.47 -30.15
CA SER A 679 26.95 18.67 -31.35
C SER A 679 25.66 19.12 -32.04
N ALA A 680 25.66 19.13 -33.38
CA ALA A 680 24.43 19.31 -34.14
C ALA A 680 23.45 18.15 -33.83
N PRO A 681 22.15 18.43 -33.64
CA PRO A 681 21.18 17.38 -33.38
C PRO A 681 21.14 16.37 -34.53
N GLY A 682 20.96 15.09 -34.20
CA GLY A 682 20.63 14.09 -35.20
C GLY A 682 19.38 14.51 -35.99
N GLN A 683 19.33 14.21 -37.29
CA GLN A 683 18.20 14.58 -38.13
C GLN A 683 16.92 13.97 -37.56
N ARG A 684 16.01 14.80 -37.03
CA ARG A 684 14.68 14.35 -36.61
C ARG A 684 13.91 13.93 -37.85
N VAL A 685 13.72 12.63 -38.02
CA VAL A 685 12.78 12.12 -39.01
C VAL A 685 11.39 12.56 -38.55
N ALA A 686 10.72 13.40 -39.35
CA ALA A 686 9.32 13.73 -39.10
C ALA A 686 8.52 12.43 -39.14
N GLN A 687 8.11 11.96 -37.96
CA GLN A 687 7.35 10.72 -37.83
C GLN A 687 5.86 11.04 -38.02
N ASP A 688 5.21 10.25 -38.87
CA ASP A 688 3.78 10.33 -39.15
C ASP A 688 2.96 10.03 -37.86
N PRO A 689 2.09 10.96 -37.38
CA PRO A 689 1.19 10.73 -36.25
C PRO A 689 0.33 9.46 -36.38
N ARG A 690 0.04 9.01 -37.61
CA ARG A 690 -0.68 7.75 -37.85
C ARG A 690 0.07 6.54 -37.31
N SER A 691 1.40 6.60 -37.18
CA SER A 691 2.20 5.52 -36.60
C SER A 691 1.92 5.26 -35.11
N CYS A 692 1.24 6.17 -34.42
CA CYS A 692 0.75 5.98 -33.05
C CYS A 692 -0.50 5.10 -32.95
N LEU A 693 -1.14 4.79 -34.09
CA LEU A 693 -2.30 3.89 -34.14
C LEU A 693 -1.82 2.43 -34.12
N ASP A 694 -2.48 1.59 -33.33
CA ASP A 694 -2.21 0.16 -33.26
C ASP A 694 -3.54 -0.63 -33.25
N TRP A 695 -3.64 -1.65 -34.10
CA TRP A 695 -4.83 -2.49 -34.25
C TRP A 695 -4.93 -3.55 -33.15
N ARG A 696 -3.83 -3.86 -32.45
CA ARG A 696 -3.78 -4.88 -31.38
C ARG A 696 -4.26 -4.37 -30.03
N GLU A 697 -4.68 -3.12 -29.97
CA GLU A 697 -5.14 -2.50 -28.74
C GLU A 697 -6.51 -3.04 -28.33
N VAL A 698 -6.67 -3.28 -27.02
CA VAL A 698 -7.94 -3.71 -26.42
C VAL A 698 -9.04 -2.68 -26.69
N GLU A 699 -8.68 -1.39 -26.62
CA GLU A 699 -9.53 -0.26 -26.98
C GLU A 699 -9.06 0.29 -28.31
N SER A 700 -9.94 0.35 -29.30
CA SER A 700 -9.56 0.82 -30.64
C SER A 700 -9.12 2.29 -30.60
N SER A 701 -7.93 2.57 -31.13
CA SER A 701 -7.43 3.94 -31.24
C SER A 701 -7.89 4.65 -32.51
N PHE A 702 -7.90 5.97 -32.44
CA PHE A 702 -8.17 6.86 -33.57
C PHE A 702 -7.33 8.15 -33.46
N LEU A 703 -7.20 8.85 -34.57
CA LEU A 703 -6.82 10.26 -34.57
C LEU A 703 -7.71 11.03 -35.54
N VAL A 704 -7.73 12.35 -35.40
CA VAL A 704 -8.44 13.23 -36.34
C VAL A 704 -7.41 14.06 -37.08
N GLU A 705 -7.54 14.07 -38.40
CA GLU A 705 -6.73 14.87 -39.30
C GLU A 705 -7.60 15.85 -40.08
N ARG A 706 -6.96 16.92 -40.55
CA ARG A 706 -7.56 17.86 -41.49
C ARG A 706 -6.96 17.63 -42.88
N GLN A 707 -7.81 17.34 -43.86
CA GLN A 707 -7.44 17.17 -45.26
C GLN A 707 -8.15 18.23 -46.10
N GLY A 708 -7.45 19.34 -46.37
CA GLY A 708 -8.05 20.54 -46.95
C GLY A 708 -9.12 21.13 -46.03
N ASP A 709 -10.35 21.22 -46.51
CA ASP A 709 -11.51 21.74 -45.75
C ASP A 709 -12.32 20.64 -45.03
N LYS A 710 -11.89 19.38 -45.12
CA LYS A 710 -12.56 18.24 -44.50
C LYS A 710 -11.79 17.72 -43.29
N PHE A 711 -12.51 17.15 -42.34
CA PHE A 711 -11.94 16.38 -41.24
C PHE A 711 -12.10 14.89 -41.52
N ILE A 712 -11.09 14.11 -41.20
CA ILE A 712 -11.11 12.65 -41.32
C ILE A 712 -10.76 12.02 -39.98
N LEU A 713 -11.49 10.96 -39.66
CA LEU A 713 -11.17 10.05 -38.56
C LEU A 713 -10.30 8.93 -39.12
N VAL A 714 -9.06 8.81 -38.63
CA VAL A 714 -8.11 7.78 -39.06
C VAL A 714 -8.03 6.70 -38.00
N GLN A 715 -8.16 5.44 -38.41
CA GLN A 715 -8.00 4.26 -37.56
C GLN A 715 -7.09 3.25 -38.24
N LYS A 716 -6.44 2.38 -37.46
CA LYS A 716 -5.64 1.27 -38.03
C LYS A 716 -6.44 -0.03 -37.94
N SER A 717 -6.46 -0.79 -39.03
CA SER A 717 -7.20 -2.05 -39.12
C SER A 717 -6.29 -3.12 -39.73
N TYR A 718 -6.48 -4.36 -39.29
CA TYR A 718 -5.85 -5.54 -39.85
C TYR A 718 -6.86 -6.27 -40.74
N ARG A 719 -6.66 -6.28 -42.06
CA ARG A 719 -7.50 -7.01 -43.02
C ARG A 719 -6.61 -7.62 -44.10
N LEU A 720 -6.92 -8.86 -44.50
CA LEU A 720 -6.22 -9.57 -45.58
C LEU A 720 -4.70 -9.65 -45.37
N ASP A 721 -4.28 -9.97 -44.13
CA ASP A 721 -2.87 -10.10 -43.72
C ASP A 721 -1.99 -8.84 -43.85
N GLU A 722 -2.59 -7.69 -44.18
CA GLU A 722 -1.89 -6.40 -44.28
C GLU A 722 -2.47 -5.36 -43.29
N GLU A 723 -1.58 -4.52 -42.76
CA GLU A 723 -1.95 -3.36 -41.95
C GLU A 723 -2.27 -2.18 -42.86
N HIS A 724 -3.47 -1.62 -42.75
CA HIS A 724 -3.85 -0.41 -43.48
C HIS A 724 -4.56 0.61 -42.58
N TYR A 725 -4.49 1.89 -42.97
CA TYR A 725 -5.28 2.94 -42.35
C TYR A 725 -6.67 3.01 -42.98
N VAL A 726 -7.70 3.08 -42.13
CA VAL A 726 -9.08 3.33 -42.51
C VAL A 726 -9.36 4.81 -42.25
N GLU A 727 -9.64 5.55 -43.31
CA GLU A 727 -10.00 6.97 -43.25
C GLU A 727 -11.52 7.10 -43.39
N THR A 728 -12.18 7.61 -42.35
CA THR A 728 -13.61 7.87 -42.34
C THR A 728 -13.85 9.37 -42.40
N PRO A 729 -14.48 9.91 -43.46
CA PRO A 729 -14.83 11.33 -43.52
C PRO A 729 -15.77 11.72 -42.39
N ILE A 730 -15.47 12.81 -41.70
CA ILE A 730 -16.38 13.43 -40.74
C ILE A 730 -17.29 14.38 -41.53
N GLU A 731 -18.58 14.07 -41.55
CA GLU A 731 -19.58 14.85 -42.26
C GLU A 731 -19.95 16.10 -41.47
N VAL A 732 -20.05 17.23 -42.16
CA VAL A 732 -20.50 18.50 -41.59
C VAL A 732 -21.78 18.93 -42.29
N HIS A 733 -22.91 18.87 -41.60
CA HIS A 733 -24.23 19.26 -42.09
C HIS A 733 -24.85 20.28 -41.13
N ASP A 734 -25.28 21.44 -41.63
CA ASP A 734 -25.84 22.54 -40.82
C ASP A 734 -24.97 22.94 -39.60
N GLY A 735 -23.65 22.92 -39.77
CA GLY A 735 -22.70 23.24 -38.70
C GLY A 735 -22.55 22.17 -37.62
N LYS A 736 -23.16 21.00 -37.80
CA LYS A 736 -23.01 19.83 -36.92
C LYS A 736 -22.12 18.77 -37.54
N TYR A 737 -21.39 18.06 -36.69
CA TYR A 737 -20.40 17.05 -37.03
C TYR A 737 -20.97 15.65 -36.79
N SER A 738 -20.83 14.73 -37.73
CA SER A 738 -21.26 13.33 -37.59
C SER A 738 -20.38 12.35 -38.37
N LEU A 739 -20.47 11.06 -38.03
CA LEU A 739 -19.87 9.99 -38.83
C LEU A 739 -20.92 9.39 -39.80
N PRO A 740 -20.50 8.87 -40.98
CA PRO A 740 -21.40 8.31 -41.98
C PRO A 740 -22.26 7.15 -41.45
N GLN A 741 -23.49 7.00 -41.99
CA GLN A 741 -24.36 5.87 -41.65
C GLN A 741 -23.75 4.54 -42.13
N GLY A 742 -23.72 3.53 -41.24
CA GLY A 742 -23.15 2.20 -41.52
C GLY A 742 -21.78 1.94 -40.89
N VAL A 743 -21.15 2.97 -40.31
CA VAL A 743 -20.01 2.80 -39.41
C VAL A 743 -20.55 2.51 -38.00
N THR A 744 -20.19 1.36 -37.41
CA THR A 744 -20.68 0.92 -36.08
C THR A 744 -20.44 1.96 -34.97
N LEU A 745 -19.52 2.91 -35.18
CA LEU A 745 -19.27 4.04 -34.29
C LEU A 745 -20.39 5.08 -34.34
N LEU A 746 -21.12 5.21 -33.24
CA LEU A 746 -22.02 6.34 -32.94
C LEU A 746 -23.15 6.60 -33.98
N ASN A 747 -23.37 5.71 -34.95
CA ASN A 747 -24.46 5.66 -35.95
C ASN A 747 -25.30 6.96 -36.08
N GLY A 748 -24.79 7.94 -36.83
CA GLY A 748 -25.55 9.12 -37.23
C GLY A 748 -25.85 10.15 -36.14
N VAL A 749 -25.26 10.05 -34.94
CA VAL A 749 -25.36 11.09 -33.91
C VAL A 749 -24.66 12.37 -34.40
N GLN A 750 -25.38 13.49 -34.36
CA GLN A 750 -24.88 14.81 -34.72
C GLN A 750 -24.35 15.56 -33.48
N TYR A 751 -23.17 16.15 -33.60
CA TYR A 751 -22.47 16.88 -32.56
C TYR A 751 -22.33 18.36 -32.91
N HIS A 752 -22.39 19.25 -31.92
CA HIS A 752 -22.28 20.70 -32.14
C HIS A 752 -20.85 21.19 -32.43
N SER A 753 -19.85 20.35 -32.14
CA SER A 753 -18.45 20.64 -32.45
C SER A 753 -17.66 19.35 -32.72
N LEU A 754 -16.51 19.49 -33.38
CA LEU A 754 -15.56 18.39 -33.55
C LEU A 754 -15.05 17.87 -32.19
N ALA A 755 -14.90 18.75 -31.20
CA ALA A 755 -14.50 18.38 -29.84
C ALA A 755 -15.55 17.47 -29.17
N ASP A 756 -16.85 17.75 -29.36
CA ASP A 756 -17.95 16.93 -28.84
C ASP A 756 -18.01 15.54 -29.49
N LEU A 757 -17.71 15.48 -30.80
CA LEU A 757 -17.61 14.21 -31.52
C LEU A 757 -16.47 13.37 -30.95
N VAL A 758 -15.28 13.95 -30.81
CA VAL A 758 -14.09 13.29 -30.23
C VAL A 758 -14.35 12.84 -28.80
N TRP A 759 -15.00 13.68 -28.00
CA TRP A 759 -15.45 13.32 -26.66
C TRP A 759 -16.43 12.13 -26.70
N GLY A 760 -17.34 12.11 -27.68
CA GLY A 760 -18.25 10.99 -27.90
C GLY A 760 -17.58 9.68 -28.26
N LEU A 761 -16.52 9.74 -29.07
CA LEU A 761 -15.68 8.58 -29.38
C LEU A 761 -15.01 8.05 -28.10
N LYS A 762 -14.40 8.94 -27.31
CA LYS A 762 -13.81 8.59 -26.01
C LYS A 762 -14.84 7.93 -25.07
N GLY A 763 -16.05 8.49 -24.98
CA GLY A 763 -17.15 7.92 -24.18
C GLY A 763 -17.69 6.57 -24.69
N ALA A 764 -17.47 6.24 -25.96
CA ALA A 764 -17.80 4.94 -26.55
C ALA A 764 -16.66 3.90 -26.42
N GLY A 765 -15.58 4.23 -25.70
CA GLY A 765 -14.44 3.33 -25.45
C GLY A 765 -13.32 3.42 -26.50
N TYR A 766 -13.29 4.47 -27.31
CA TYR A 766 -12.20 4.70 -28.27
C TYR A 766 -11.10 5.59 -27.68
N VAL A 767 -9.84 5.31 -28.02
CA VAL A 767 -8.69 6.08 -27.51
C VAL A 767 -8.16 7.03 -28.57
N GLN A 768 -8.10 8.33 -28.28
CA GLN A 768 -7.45 9.27 -29.19
C GLN A 768 -5.93 9.12 -29.10
N ALA A 769 -5.27 8.62 -30.14
CA ALA A 769 -3.84 8.37 -30.17
C ALA A 769 -3.00 9.66 -30.25
N ALA A 770 -3.51 10.69 -30.92
CA ALA A 770 -2.82 11.97 -31.11
C ALA A 770 -3.78 13.16 -31.09
N GLU A 771 -3.36 14.26 -30.44
CA GLU A 771 -4.08 15.54 -30.40
C GLU A 771 -3.35 16.59 -31.26
N ILE A 772 -3.52 16.48 -32.58
CA ILE A 772 -2.81 17.31 -33.57
C ILE A 772 -3.25 18.79 -33.46
N PRO A 773 -2.31 19.73 -33.21
CA PRO A 773 -2.60 21.16 -33.12
C PRO A 773 -3.29 21.68 -34.39
N GLY A 774 -4.29 22.54 -34.21
CA GLY A 774 -5.01 23.17 -35.33
C GLY A 774 -6.05 22.29 -36.02
N VAL A 775 -6.20 21.01 -35.64
CA VAL A 775 -7.26 20.13 -36.16
C VAL A 775 -8.52 20.21 -35.30
N ILE A 776 -8.40 19.89 -34.01
CA ILE A 776 -9.51 20.07 -33.06
C ILE A 776 -9.28 21.42 -32.38
N PRO A 777 -10.20 22.40 -32.51
CA PRO A 777 -10.06 23.65 -31.79
C PRO A 777 -10.16 23.36 -30.29
N ILE A 778 -9.02 23.42 -29.60
CA ILE A 778 -8.98 23.44 -28.13
C ILE A 778 -9.65 24.76 -27.74
N PRO A 779 -10.84 24.74 -27.12
CA PRO A 779 -11.49 25.99 -26.78
C PRO A 779 -10.63 26.70 -25.72
N THR A 780 -10.24 27.94 -25.99
CA THR A 780 -9.39 28.80 -25.14
C THR A 780 -10.02 29.14 -23.78
N THR A 781 -11.28 28.76 -23.60
CA THR A 781 -12.04 28.72 -22.35
C THR A 781 -12.76 27.38 -22.33
N PRO A 782 -12.76 26.62 -21.21
CA PRO A 782 -13.65 25.47 -21.09
C PRO A 782 -15.06 26.00 -21.37
N ARG A 783 -15.66 25.55 -22.48
CA ARG A 783 -16.98 26.05 -22.80
C ARG A 783 -17.95 25.54 -21.75
N LEU A 784 -18.95 26.34 -21.41
CA LEU A 784 -19.98 25.99 -20.41
C LEU A 784 -20.76 24.70 -20.79
N ASP A 785 -20.59 24.21 -22.03
CA ASP A 785 -21.02 22.94 -22.63
C ASP A 785 -20.15 21.73 -22.25
N THR A 786 -19.09 21.88 -21.44
CA THR A 786 -18.38 20.78 -20.79
C THR A 786 -18.33 21.01 -19.28
N HIS A 787 -19.31 20.49 -18.55
CA HIS A 787 -19.28 20.51 -17.09
C HIS A 787 -18.40 19.35 -16.62
N PRO A 788 -17.26 19.61 -15.94
CA PRO A 788 -16.27 18.59 -15.61
C PRO A 788 -16.87 17.43 -14.78
N GLN A 789 -17.90 17.75 -13.99
CA GLN A 789 -18.59 16.81 -13.10
C GLN A 789 -19.79 16.09 -13.77
N LEU A 790 -20.34 16.58 -14.89
CA LEU A 790 -21.50 15.99 -15.57
C LEU A 790 -21.08 15.30 -16.87
N ASN A 791 -20.29 14.24 -16.71
CA ASN A 791 -19.59 13.55 -17.81
C ASN A 791 -20.41 12.46 -18.51
N ARG A 792 -21.69 12.24 -18.16
CA ARG A 792 -22.58 11.29 -18.82
C ARG A 792 -23.95 11.91 -19.09
N PRO A 793 -24.58 11.60 -20.24
CA PRO A 793 -25.98 11.95 -20.47
C PRO A 793 -26.88 11.44 -19.35
N GLY A 794 -27.80 12.28 -18.88
CA GLY A 794 -28.68 11.98 -17.76
C GLY A 794 -28.08 12.29 -16.39
N MET A 795 -26.87 12.85 -16.30
CA MET A 795 -26.34 13.38 -15.03
C MET A 795 -26.90 14.76 -14.69
N PHE A 796 -26.98 15.08 -13.40
CA PHE A 796 -27.30 16.42 -12.93
C PHE A 796 -26.61 16.78 -11.62
N LEU A 797 -26.52 18.06 -11.29
CA LEU A 797 -26.07 18.59 -10.00
C LEU A 797 -26.81 19.87 -9.66
N PHE A 798 -26.70 20.29 -8.40
CA PHE A 798 -27.18 21.57 -7.94
C PHE A 798 -26.01 22.54 -7.77
N ASP A 799 -26.23 23.80 -8.13
CA ASP A 799 -25.21 24.85 -8.04
C ASP A 799 -25.85 26.20 -7.63
N GLU A 800 -25.04 27.18 -7.26
CA GLU A 800 -25.47 28.55 -7.01
C GLU A 800 -24.96 29.51 -8.09
N THR A 801 -25.86 30.38 -8.56
CA THR A 801 -25.52 31.49 -9.47
C THR A 801 -25.80 32.83 -8.82
N ALA A 802 -25.32 33.92 -9.42
CA ALA A 802 -25.66 35.28 -9.00
C ALA A 802 -27.18 35.56 -8.96
N ASN A 803 -27.99 34.74 -9.64
CA ASN A 803 -29.45 34.84 -9.70
C ASN A 803 -30.17 33.78 -8.83
N GLY A 804 -29.45 33.07 -7.97
CA GLY A 804 -29.97 32.06 -7.05
C GLY A 804 -29.64 30.61 -7.43
N PRO A 805 -30.23 29.63 -6.73
CA PRO A 805 -29.93 28.21 -6.90
C PRO A 805 -30.42 27.69 -8.25
N VAL A 806 -29.62 26.83 -8.86
CA VAL A 806 -29.90 26.22 -10.17
C VAL A 806 -29.67 24.72 -10.13
N LEU A 807 -30.38 24.03 -11.01
CA LEU A 807 -30.17 22.64 -11.37
C LEU A 807 -29.46 22.61 -12.72
N ILE A 808 -28.27 22.02 -12.78
CA ILE A 808 -27.53 21.84 -14.03
C ILE A 808 -27.62 20.37 -14.42
N ASN A 809 -28.10 20.07 -15.64
CA ASN A 809 -28.21 18.70 -16.14
C ASN A 809 -27.59 18.52 -17.52
N ARG A 810 -27.07 17.32 -17.78
CA ARG A 810 -26.57 16.88 -19.08
C ARG A 810 -27.68 16.17 -19.84
N SER A 811 -28.19 16.79 -20.89
CA SER A 811 -29.24 16.22 -21.74
C SER A 811 -28.74 15.04 -22.58
N ARG A 812 -29.66 14.26 -23.16
CA ARG A 812 -29.32 13.10 -24.03
C ARG A 812 -28.61 13.49 -25.33
N ASP A 813 -28.89 14.68 -25.85
CA ASP A 813 -28.18 15.33 -26.96
C ASP A 813 -26.87 15.99 -26.51
N ARG A 814 -26.51 15.82 -25.23
CA ARG A 814 -25.28 16.31 -24.59
C ARG A 814 -25.21 17.83 -24.47
N SER A 815 -26.31 18.56 -24.65
CA SER A 815 -26.38 19.94 -24.18
C SER A 815 -26.38 19.98 -22.65
N LEU A 816 -25.79 21.03 -22.07
CA LEU A 816 -26.02 21.36 -20.68
C LEU A 816 -27.22 22.28 -20.58
N THR A 817 -28.14 21.92 -19.71
CA THR A 817 -29.35 22.69 -19.45
C THR A 817 -29.27 23.18 -18.01
N VAL A 818 -29.41 24.49 -17.83
CA VAL A 818 -29.44 25.14 -16.51
C VAL A 818 -30.89 25.52 -16.23
N THR A 819 -31.46 24.93 -15.20
CA THR A 819 -32.85 25.12 -14.79
C THR A 819 -32.89 25.86 -13.46
N PRO A 820 -33.38 27.11 -13.39
CA PRO A 820 -33.50 27.83 -12.13
C PRO A 820 -34.43 27.13 -11.15
N ILE A 821 -34.02 27.07 -9.88
CA ILE A 821 -34.85 26.57 -8.78
C ILE A 821 -35.53 27.78 -8.15
N ARG A 822 -36.87 27.76 -8.17
CA ARG A 822 -37.70 28.90 -7.73
C ARG A 822 -38.46 28.55 -6.45
N ARG A 823 -38.88 29.58 -5.72
CA ARG A 823 -39.75 29.46 -4.55
C ARG A 823 -41.10 30.10 -4.84
N ASN A 824 -42.18 29.45 -4.41
CA ASN A 824 -43.51 30.05 -4.42
C ASN A 824 -43.72 30.94 -3.17
N PRO A 825 -44.84 31.70 -3.07
CA PRO A 825 -45.11 32.56 -1.92
C PRO A 825 -45.20 31.83 -0.56
N ALA A 826 -45.43 30.51 -0.57
CA ALA A 826 -45.44 29.65 0.62
C ALA A 826 -44.04 29.06 0.94
N GLY A 827 -42.99 29.46 0.23
CA GLY A 827 -41.61 29.05 0.44
C GLY A 827 -41.22 27.68 -0.15
N LYS A 828 -42.13 26.98 -0.83
CA LYS A 828 -41.88 25.66 -1.45
C LYS A 828 -41.09 25.83 -2.76
N LEU A 829 -40.19 24.89 -3.02
CA LEU A 829 -39.35 24.86 -4.23
C LEU A 829 -40.10 24.29 -5.43
N TYR A 830 -39.81 24.80 -6.62
CA TYR A 830 -40.25 24.21 -7.88
C TYR A 830 -39.26 24.52 -9.01
N ILE A 831 -39.33 23.75 -10.08
CA ILE A 831 -38.60 24.00 -11.32
C ILE A 831 -39.59 24.01 -12.49
N ASN A 832 -39.30 24.79 -13.53
CA ASN A 832 -40.07 24.78 -14.77
C ASN A 832 -39.27 24.03 -15.83
N HIS A 833 -39.67 22.80 -16.14
CA HIS A 833 -39.00 21.95 -17.12
C HIS A 833 -40.02 21.10 -17.89
N ALA A 834 -40.50 21.65 -19.01
CA ALA A 834 -41.60 21.08 -19.81
C ALA A 834 -41.37 19.62 -20.22
N ARG A 835 -40.13 19.25 -20.61
CA ARG A 835 -39.79 17.89 -21.03
C ARG A 835 -39.87 16.85 -19.90
N TRP A 836 -39.72 17.29 -18.66
CA TRP A 836 -39.79 16.40 -17.49
C TRP A 836 -41.17 16.46 -16.82
N GLY A 837 -42.09 17.30 -17.31
CA GLY A 837 -43.39 17.51 -16.69
C GLY A 837 -43.31 18.23 -15.34
N TYR A 838 -42.35 19.15 -15.17
CA TYR A 838 -42.26 20.00 -13.98
C TYR A 838 -42.74 21.41 -14.30
N ASP A 839 -43.60 21.94 -13.44
CA ASP A 839 -44.12 23.30 -13.45
C ASP A 839 -44.34 23.81 -12.01
N GLU A 840 -44.97 24.97 -11.89
CA GLU A 840 -45.26 25.63 -10.61
C GLU A 840 -46.27 24.90 -9.70
N THR A 841 -46.90 23.82 -10.18
CA THR A 841 -47.81 22.99 -9.37
C THR A 841 -47.10 21.84 -8.67
N ARG A 842 -45.93 21.42 -9.17
CA ARG A 842 -45.13 20.35 -8.57
C ARG A 842 -44.11 20.92 -7.58
N LEU A 843 -44.55 20.98 -6.33
CA LEU A 843 -43.86 21.67 -5.24
C LEU A 843 -43.04 20.71 -4.35
N PHE A 844 -41.90 21.17 -3.87
CA PHE A 844 -40.98 20.43 -3.00
C PHE A 844 -40.65 21.20 -1.73
N ASP A 845 -40.55 20.48 -0.61
CA ASP A 845 -40.24 21.08 0.69
C ASP A 845 -38.76 21.49 0.82
N SER A 846 -37.87 20.77 0.13
CA SER A 846 -36.43 20.95 0.18
C SER A 846 -35.76 20.52 -1.12
N GLN A 847 -34.49 20.91 -1.29
CA GLN A 847 -33.68 20.47 -2.42
C GLN A 847 -33.46 18.95 -2.42
N ASP A 848 -33.41 18.31 -1.24
CA ASP A 848 -33.30 16.85 -1.12
C ASP A 848 -34.54 16.11 -1.62
N ASN A 849 -35.73 16.69 -1.38
CA ASN A 849 -36.98 16.16 -1.92
C ASN A 849 -36.99 16.26 -3.45
N LEU A 850 -36.55 17.40 -4.02
CA LEU A 850 -36.41 17.57 -5.46
C LEU A 850 -35.36 16.60 -6.04
N ASN A 851 -34.21 16.43 -5.39
CA ASN A 851 -33.17 15.49 -5.77
C ASN A 851 -33.71 14.06 -5.89
N ARG A 852 -34.40 13.58 -4.86
CA ARG A 852 -35.00 12.23 -4.82
C ARG A 852 -36.03 12.03 -5.93
N ASP A 853 -36.84 13.06 -6.18
CA ASP A 853 -37.87 13.02 -7.21
C ASP A 853 -37.28 12.99 -8.63
N LEU A 854 -36.22 13.76 -8.90
CA LEU A 854 -35.48 13.71 -10.19
C LEU A 854 -34.88 12.32 -10.45
N ILE A 855 -34.37 11.65 -9.41
CA ILE A 855 -33.82 10.29 -9.51
C ILE A 855 -34.93 9.28 -9.81
N GLN A 856 -36.03 9.32 -9.06
CA GLN A 856 -37.07 8.31 -9.13
C GLN A 856 -38.01 8.49 -10.33
N TYR A 857 -38.36 9.74 -10.66
CA TYR A 857 -39.37 10.05 -11.67
C TYR A 857 -38.77 10.31 -13.05
N VAL A 858 -37.61 10.98 -13.12
CA VAL A 858 -36.95 11.32 -14.39
C VAL A 858 -35.82 10.34 -14.72
N SER A 859 -35.43 9.48 -13.78
CA SER A 859 -34.30 8.55 -13.92
C SER A 859 -32.96 9.26 -14.21
N LEU A 860 -32.75 10.42 -13.59
CA LEU A 860 -31.47 11.12 -13.67
C LEU A 860 -30.48 10.61 -12.61
N THR A 861 -29.20 10.69 -12.92
CA THR A 861 -28.11 10.30 -12.02
C THR A 861 -27.52 11.55 -11.36
N PRO A 862 -27.58 11.70 -10.03
CA PRO A 862 -27.01 12.87 -9.37
C PRO A 862 -25.48 12.77 -9.43
N TYR A 863 -24.82 13.91 -9.61
CA TYR A 863 -23.41 14.04 -9.28
C TYR A 863 -23.31 14.04 -7.76
N SER A 864 -22.83 12.93 -7.19
CA SER A 864 -22.34 12.96 -5.82
C SER A 864 -20.93 13.53 -5.86
N ALA A 865 -20.77 14.79 -5.45
CA ALA A 865 -19.53 15.17 -4.81
C ALA A 865 -19.43 14.27 -3.59
N SER A 866 -18.64 13.19 -3.68
CA SER A 866 -18.16 12.56 -2.47
C SER A 866 -17.32 13.63 -1.79
N PHE A 867 -17.90 14.26 -0.77
CA PHE A 867 -17.13 14.94 0.25
C PHE A 867 -16.07 13.98 0.81
N ASP A 868 -15.04 14.58 1.39
CA ASP A 868 -14.06 14.02 2.35
C ASP A 868 -12.64 13.94 1.76
N PHE A 869 -11.68 14.75 2.22
CA PHE A 869 -11.04 14.82 3.56
C PHE A 869 -10.44 13.49 4.01
#